data_AF-A0A0W8DJV6-F1
#
_entry.id   AF-A0A0W8DJV6-F1
#
_cell.length_a   1.000
_cell.length_b   1.000
_cell.length_c   1.000
_cell.angle_alpha   90.00
_cell.angle_beta   90.00
_cell.angle_gamma   90.00
#
_symmetry.space_group_name_H-M   'P 1'
#
loop_
_entity.id
_entity.type
_entity.pdbx_description
1 polymer ?
#
loop_
_entity_poly.entity_id
_entity_poly.type
_entity_poly.pdbx_seq_one_letter_code
_entity_poly.pdbx_strand_id
1 'polypeptide(L)'
;MLEVNDLENELSFAPKSDYQKADDQAEVSVIKKTRARLEQLERDPDNNSPSPEQDEKTIEISQSQYVAKVKEMQKRLIASWEQNHKVEALRIAIKCVKLLADTDTAPQLYPCVFVLVSEVLDAFGKLVFDRIHTRASEDENGQPHSGPLGEHFMSSDINIQATETCRNWFYKTACIRELLPRIGVGEPMVALYARLYLALTSSELLGTTSPTEQTIVVNSSLFDYFYVFNWFRQNKLERWLFSHKMEYEDYLALHSPAVEWLVKYVVRHLNAATPEELTAKTYNLLGALIENVVFGAKQHYDFFSKLIPSTSFLALMGMFKRESSVDVAKKVLRAFVGGRLKKSSDRSGTLRLHVLGPKAAVAHTLLVVCCRVHDALDSLSTASERAEANRDISAFITRLGYINETTGSDRAQDEEQEALLMLYTDCRRAFYKLEPIKMLLSSMVLRLAMHVHKRIGASVGSKKRTHARRNFIQSCLAFAHITIPSIEAPLEKLQLMVAAANVALVTNCIPQMDALVKAAIVLLADLDPNTIRVFEGDSILHTSNSFGAVGLFGAVGVNRMSNGNGQILQIIAQLMSVLVYAPSLNDEDAFYFVSALRKAVLERMKWTPISRLEIGVVRVRVLLMLVQLYALWGQRSLPGRLDGVDSNDVLYGGDGPFTHEVQTRFSSTVEEVAREIEALGELNDGNDRAENTQRVVAAQIELMLDFVNLVVPVLEYDGSFPIEEAASRQGRRHKKLRSGVALVRKCMAYSHEKAQSLKQAKPLETSTSQVQMTTWICRYFDSMRVYVAAFMQGMSKRSAGLRLDASSQQAVQGLAEALNNLALA
;
A
#
# COMPACT_ATOMS: atom_id res chain seq x y z
N MET A 1 40.53 -24.29 30.89
CA MET A 1 41.29 -23.13 31.42
C MET A 1 42.44 -23.75 32.19
N LEU A 2 43.70 -23.38 31.86
CA LEU A 2 44.94 -24.19 31.86
C LEU A 2 45.09 -24.98 30.54
N GLU A 3 46.07 -24.79 29.66
CA GLU A 3 47.23 -23.88 29.53
C GLU A 3 47.42 -23.63 28.01
N VAL A 4 47.22 -22.39 27.54
CA VAL A 4 47.53 -21.95 26.16
C VAL A 4 48.87 -21.19 26.12
N ASN A 5 49.40 -20.81 27.28
CA ASN A 5 50.61 -20.01 27.40
C ASN A 5 51.91 -20.83 27.28
N ASP A 6 51.87 -22.15 27.49
CA ASP A 6 53.10 -22.96 27.45
C ASP A 6 53.51 -23.40 26.03
N LEU A 7 52.62 -23.33 25.04
CA LEU A 7 52.97 -23.53 23.63
C LEU A 7 53.60 -22.30 22.95
N GLU A 8 53.49 -21.11 23.54
CA GLU A 8 54.10 -19.89 22.98
C GLU A 8 55.62 -19.81 23.22
N ASN A 9 56.15 -20.54 24.21
CA ASN A 9 57.57 -20.46 24.58
C ASN A 9 58.48 -21.48 23.87
N GLU A 10 57.96 -22.62 23.37
CA GLU A 10 58.79 -23.65 22.73
C GLU A 10 58.99 -23.48 21.21
N LEU A 11 58.28 -22.57 20.55
CA LEU A 11 58.46 -22.26 19.13
C LEU A 11 59.40 -21.07 18.90
N SER A 12 60.44 -20.93 19.73
CA SER A 12 61.50 -19.93 19.52
C SER A 12 62.43 -20.35 18.38
N PHE A 13 62.10 -19.97 17.14
CA PHE A 13 63.10 -19.80 16.10
C PHE A 13 63.29 -18.31 15.83
N ALA A 14 64.35 -17.76 16.45
CA ALA A 14 65.04 -16.50 16.16
C ALA A 14 64.24 -15.16 16.18
N PRO A 15 64.90 -14.00 16.37
CA PRO A 15 64.22 -12.74 16.65
C PRO A 15 63.37 -12.24 15.49
N LYS A 16 62.23 -11.64 15.85
CA LYS A 16 61.19 -11.02 14.99
C LYS A 16 61.67 -9.87 14.07
N SER A 17 62.97 -9.64 13.87
CA SER A 17 63.48 -8.46 13.14
C SER A 17 63.97 -8.70 11.71
N ASP A 18 64.34 -9.93 11.32
CA ASP A 18 65.22 -10.07 10.13
C ASP A 18 64.59 -10.74 8.90
N TYR A 19 63.36 -11.26 8.97
CA TYR A 19 62.71 -11.93 7.81
C TYR A 19 61.55 -11.17 7.16
N GLN A 20 61.25 -9.92 7.58
CA GLN A 20 60.03 -9.21 7.17
C GLN A 20 60.20 -7.75 6.72
N LYS A 21 61.43 -7.26 6.50
CA LYS A 21 61.63 -5.84 6.14
C LYS A 21 62.31 -5.56 4.80
N ALA A 22 63.05 -6.51 4.21
CA ALA A 22 63.84 -6.20 3.02
C ALA A 22 63.05 -6.31 1.70
N ASP A 23 62.23 -7.35 1.50
CA ASP A 23 61.58 -7.62 0.21
C ASP A 23 60.20 -6.93 0.05
N ASP A 24 59.36 -6.95 1.09
CA ASP A 24 58.01 -6.36 1.03
C ASP A 24 58.03 -4.81 0.97
N GLN A 25 59.05 -4.16 1.56
CA GLN A 25 59.24 -2.71 1.41
C GLN A 25 59.91 -2.36 0.08
N ALA A 26 60.74 -3.25 -0.49
CA ALA A 26 61.38 -3.01 -1.78
C ALA A 26 60.38 -3.10 -2.94
N GLU A 27 59.49 -4.10 -3.00
CA GLU A 27 58.52 -4.21 -4.11
C GLU A 27 57.42 -3.12 -4.07
N VAL A 28 56.91 -2.77 -2.88
CA VAL A 28 55.93 -1.67 -2.72
C VAL A 28 56.59 -0.29 -2.95
N SER A 29 57.88 -0.13 -2.59
CA SER A 29 58.69 1.06 -2.90
C SER A 29 59.05 1.16 -4.37
N VAL A 30 59.32 0.04 -5.04
CA VAL A 30 59.56 -0.02 -6.49
C VAL A 30 58.29 0.33 -7.24
N ILE A 31 57.10 -0.14 -6.84
CA ILE A 31 55.83 0.23 -7.47
C ILE A 31 55.51 1.72 -7.25
N LYS A 32 55.73 2.26 -6.03
CA LYS A 32 55.59 3.70 -5.75
C LYS A 32 56.63 4.57 -6.47
N LYS A 33 57.89 4.13 -6.58
CA LYS A 33 58.96 4.84 -7.31
C LYS A 33 58.79 4.76 -8.81
N THR A 34 58.28 3.65 -9.34
CA THR A 34 58.00 3.49 -10.78
C THR A 34 56.82 4.38 -11.17
N ARG A 35 55.78 4.46 -10.31
CA ARG A 35 54.67 5.43 -10.44
C ARG A 35 55.15 6.88 -10.37
N ALA A 36 55.99 7.22 -9.40
CA ALA A 36 56.54 8.57 -9.25
C ALA A 36 57.52 8.97 -10.37
N ARG A 37 58.28 8.02 -10.96
CA ARG A 37 59.16 8.26 -12.12
C ARG A 37 58.38 8.45 -13.42
N LEU A 38 57.27 7.72 -13.60
CA LEU A 38 56.36 7.92 -14.73
C LEU A 38 55.67 9.30 -14.65
N GLU A 39 55.22 9.71 -13.46
CA GLU A 39 54.68 11.06 -13.19
C GLU A 39 55.72 12.20 -13.29
N GLN A 40 57.02 11.88 -13.34
CA GLN A 40 58.12 12.83 -13.53
C GLN A 40 58.55 12.91 -15.00
N LEU A 41 58.41 11.84 -15.77
CA LEU A 41 58.65 11.78 -17.22
C LEU A 41 57.48 12.37 -18.04
N GLU A 42 56.28 12.44 -17.47
CA GLU A 42 55.13 13.16 -18.03
C GLU A 42 55.19 14.69 -17.81
N ARG A 43 56.21 15.17 -17.06
CA ARG A 43 56.50 16.59 -16.84
C ARG A 43 57.75 17.02 -17.61
N ASP A 44 57.72 16.92 -18.93
CA ASP A 44 58.65 17.69 -19.79
C ASP A 44 58.01 19.04 -20.19
N PRO A 45 58.77 20.15 -20.28
CA PRO A 45 58.20 21.50 -20.26
C PRO A 45 57.88 22.13 -21.63
N ASP A 46 58.05 21.41 -22.75
CA ASP A 46 57.95 22.02 -24.09
C ASP A 46 56.84 21.42 -24.95
N ASN A 47 55.60 21.91 -24.77
CA ASN A 47 54.77 22.34 -25.90
C ASN A 47 53.52 23.14 -25.47
N ASN A 48 53.39 24.36 -26.00
CA ASN A 48 52.28 25.29 -25.79
C ASN A 48 50.99 24.87 -26.51
N SER A 49 49.84 24.80 -25.80
CA SER A 49 48.48 25.29 -26.19
C SER A 49 47.36 24.76 -25.26
N PRO A 50 46.19 25.43 -25.11
CA PRO A 50 45.46 25.44 -23.83
C PRO A 50 44.16 24.61 -23.76
N SER A 51 44.00 23.90 -22.61
CA SER A 51 42.77 23.58 -21.82
C SER A 51 41.58 22.80 -22.45
N PRO A 52 40.65 22.24 -21.64
CA PRO A 52 40.76 21.40 -20.44
C PRO A 52 40.01 20.05 -20.64
N GLU A 53 40.06 19.13 -19.66
CA GLU A 53 39.32 17.85 -19.62
C GLU A 53 39.80 16.74 -20.59
N GLN A 54 40.71 15.87 -20.13
CA GLN A 54 40.65 14.43 -20.44
C GLN A 54 41.73 13.63 -19.68
N ASP A 55 41.26 12.53 -19.09
CA ASP A 55 42.02 11.31 -18.75
C ASP A 55 43.13 11.39 -17.70
N GLU A 56 42.72 11.57 -16.44
CA GLU A 56 43.41 10.97 -15.30
C GLU A 56 43.09 9.45 -15.27
N LYS A 57 43.52 8.71 -16.31
CA LYS A 57 43.40 7.25 -16.35
C LYS A 57 44.51 6.62 -15.53
N THR A 58 44.24 6.46 -14.23
CA THR A 58 44.88 5.44 -13.40
C THR A 58 44.87 4.12 -14.17
N ILE A 59 46.03 3.49 -14.35
CA ILE A 59 46.17 2.20 -15.03
C ILE A 59 45.40 1.13 -14.23
N GLU A 60 44.14 0.91 -14.59
CA GLU A 60 43.32 -0.18 -14.08
C GLU A 60 43.85 -1.50 -14.66
N ILE A 61 44.38 -2.37 -13.78
CA ILE A 61 44.75 -3.74 -14.15
C ILE A 61 43.48 -4.44 -14.63
N SER A 62 43.44 -4.90 -15.88
CA SER A 62 42.23 -5.51 -16.47
C SER A 62 41.88 -6.86 -15.81
N GLN A 63 40.61 -7.27 -15.88
CA GLN A 63 40.17 -8.60 -15.41
C GLN A 63 41.06 -9.74 -15.95
N SER A 64 41.47 -9.65 -17.21
CA SER A 64 42.34 -10.64 -17.86
C SER A 64 43.72 -10.76 -17.18
N GLN A 65 44.27 -9.63 -16.70
CA GLN A 65 45.55 -9.59 -16.02
C GLN A 65 45.44 -10.13 -14.59
N TYR A 66 44.32 -9.88 -13.88
CA TYR A 66 44.05 -10.52 -12.59
C TYR A 66 43.92 -12.04 -12.71
N VAL A 67 43.17 -12.53 -13.70
CA VAL A 67 43.04 -13.97 -13.99
C VAL A 67 44.41 -14.59 -14.27
N ALA A 68 45.21 -13.97 -15.14
CA ALA A 68 46.55 -14.46 -15.46
C ALA A 68 47.46 -14.51 -14.24
N LYS A 69 47.43 -13.47 -13.39
CA LYS A 69 48.21 -13.39 -12.15
C LYS A 69 47.83 -14.52 -11.18
N VAL A 70 46.54 -14.75 -10.94
CA VAL A 70 46.09 -15.81 -10.02
C VAL A 70 46.40 -17.21 -10.54
N LYS A 71 46.22 -17.45 -11.85
CA LYS A 71 46.61 -18.71 -12.49
C LYS A 71 48.11 -18.98 -12.41
N GLU A 72 48.95 -17.96 -12.59
CA GLU A 72 50.39 -18.11 -12.43
C GLU A 72 50.77 -18.42 -10.97
N MET A 73 50.11 -17.80 -9.99
CA MET A 73 50.28 -18.16 -8.58
C MET A 73 49.87 -19.60 -8.31
N GLN A 74 48.76 -20.08 -8.88
CA GLN A 74 48.35 -21.50 -8.78
C GLN A 74 49.42 -22.44 -9.34
N LYS A 75 49.94 -22.14 -10.54
CA LYS A 75 50.98 -22.95 -11.18
C LYS A 75 52.26 -22.99 -10.34
N ARG A 76 52.70 -21.85 -9.82
CA ARG A 76 53.87 -21.75 -8.93
C ARG A 76 53.66 -22.49 -7.61
N LEU A 77 52.44 -22.46 -7.07
CA LEU A 77 52.08 -23.20 -5.86
C LEU A 77 52.23 -24.70 -6.08
N ILE A 78 51.67 -25.23 -7.16
CA ILE A 78 51.75 -26.65 -7.51
C ILE A 78 53.20 -27.06 -7.76
N ALA A 79 53.94 -26.30 -8.58
CA ALA A 79 55.35 -26.58 -8.85
C ALA A 79 56.22 -26.57 -7.58
N SER A 80 55.99 -25.60 -6.68
CA SER A 80 56.70 -25.55 -5.39
C SER A 80 56.33 -26.74 -4.49
N TRP A 81 55.08 -27.20 -4.56
CA TRP A 81 54.65 -28.39 -3.84
C TRP A 81 55.34 -29.65 -4.37
N GLU A 82 55.39 -29.85 -5.68
CA GLU A 82 56.05 -30.99 -6.33
C GLU A 82 57.56 -31.03 -6.04
N GLN A 83 58.21 -29.86 -5.97
CA GLN A 83 59.61 -29.72 -5.57
C GLN A 83 59.86 -29.90 -4.06
N ASN A 84 58.85 -30.32 -3.30
CA ASN A 84 58.89 -30.51 -1.85
C ASN A 84 59.13 -29.21 -1.04
N HIS A 85 59.01 -28.03 -1.66
CA HIS A 85 59.10 -26.71 -1.03
C HIS A 85 57.77 -26.31 -0.37
N LYS A 86 57.32 -27.09 0.61
CA LYS A 86 55.98 -26.95 1.23
C LYS A 86 55.74 -25.61 1.94
N VAL A 87 56.79 -25.00 2.49
CA VAL A 87 56.72 -23.67 3.12
C VAL A 87 56.48 -22.58 2.07
N GLU A 88 57.10 -22.69 0.90
CA GLU A 88 56.89 -21.74 -0.19
C GLU A 88 55.49 -21.89 -0.79
N ALA A 89 55.00 -23.12 -0.95
CA ALA A 89 53.61 -23.36 -1.34
C ALA A 89 52.61 -22.72 -0.35
N LEU A 90 52.84 -22.84 0.97
CA LEU A 90 52.03 -22.18 1.99
C LEU A 90 52.12 -20.64 1.91
N ARG A 91 53.31 -20.08 1.65
CA ARG A 91 53.48 -18.63 1.44
C ARG A 91 52.68 -18.13 0.23
N ILE A 92 52.66 -18.89 -0.87
CA ILE A 92 51.85 -18.54 -2.05
C ILE A 92 50.36 -18.61 -1.70
N ALA A 93 49.90 -19.60 -0.93
CA ALA A 93 48.52 -19.67 -0.44
C ALA A 93 48.16 -18.44 0.41
N ILE A 94 49.03 -18.03 1.34
CA ILE A 94 48.85 -16.80 2.13
C ILE A 94 48.75 -15.57 1.22
N LYS A 95 49.62 -15.46 0.20
CA LYS A 95 49.56 -14.36 -0.79
C LYS A 95 48.22 -14.33 -1.53
N CYS A 96 47.65 -15.49 -1.87
CA CYS A 96 46.32 -15.57 -2.50
C CYS A 96 45.21 -15.10 -1.56
N VAL A 97 45.20 -15.55 -0.29
CA VAL A 97 44.21 -15.08 0.72
C VAL A 97 44.30 -13.57 0.96
N LYS A 98 45.49 -12.99 0.87
CA LYS A 98 45.67 -11.53 0.97
C LYS A 98 44.99 -10.77 -0.17
N LEU A 99 44.79 -11.35 -1.35
CA LEU A 99 44.04 -10.70 -2.44
C LEU A 99 42.56 -10.53 -2.10
N LEU A 100 41.99 -11.43 -1.29
CA LEU A 100 40.63 -11.29 -0.77
C LEU A 100 40.50 -10.14 0.24
N ALA A 101 41.61 -9.54 0.67
CA ALA A 101 41.62 -8.35 1.52
C ALA A 101 41.31 -7.06 0.75
N ASP A 102 41.62 -7.06 -0.54
CA ASP A 102 41.65 -5.87 -1.37
C ASP A 102 40.28 -5.66 -1.99
N THR A 103 39.41 -5.02 -1.21
CA THR A 103 38.05 -4.64 -1.65
C THR A 103 38.01 -3.26 -2.30
N ASP A 104 39.10 -2.51 -2.20
CA ASP A 104 39.13 -1.09 -2.55
C ASP A 104 39.74 -0.82 -3.93
N THR A 105 40.74 -1.61 -4.35
CA THR A 105 41.46 -1.35 -5.61
C THR A 105 40.63 -1.63 -6.86
N ALA A 106 39.79 -2.68 -6.84
CA ALA A 106 38.93 -3.06 -7.96
C ALA A 106 37.69 -3.85 -7.48
N PRO A 107 36.77 -3.21 -6.72
CA PRO A 107 35.61 -3.88 -6.13
C PRO A 107 34.75 -4.66 -7.14
N GLN A 108 34.65 -4.15 -8.37
CA GLN A 108 33.86 -4.79 -9.43
C GLN A 108 34.37 -6.18 -9.82
N LEU A 109 35.67 -6.45 -9.63
CA LEU A 109 36.29 -7.73 -9.94
C LEU A 109 36.23 -8.70 -8.75
N TYR A 110 35.77 -8.26 -7.58
CA TYR A 110 35.83 -9.05 -6.36
C TYR A 110 35.16 -10.44 -6.47
N PRO A 111 33.95 -10.60 -7.07
CA PRO A 111 33.35 -11.92 -7.26
C PRO A 111 34.26 -12.88 -8.07
N CYS A 112 34.94 -12.35 -9.10
CA CYS A 112 35.85 -13.12 -9.93
C CYS A 112 37.13 -13.48 -9.17
N VAL A 113 37.72 -12.53 -8.44
CA VAL A 113 38.90 -12.76 -7.60
C VAL A 113 38.61 -13.81 -6.55
N PHE A 114 37.43 -13.78 -5.93
CA PHE A 114 37.05 -14.74 -4.91
C PHE A 114 37.04 -16.17 -5.46
N VAL A 115 36.35 -16.41 -6.59
CA VAL A 115 36.29 -17.74 -7.23
C VAL A 115 37.67 -18.27 -7.59
N LEU A 116 38.51 -17.43 -8.21
CA LEU A 116 39.86 -17.83 -8.60
C LEU A 116 40.73 -18.18 -7.39
N VAL A 117 40.68 -17.36 -6.34
CA VAL A 117 41.45 -17.64 -5.12
C VAL A 117 40.94 -18.91 -4.44
N SER A 118 39.62 -19.14 -4.36
CA SER A 118 39.09 -20.39 -3.79
C SER A 118 39.59 -21.62 -4.56
N GLU A 119 39.66 -21.58 -5.90
CA GLU A 119 40.24 -22.70 -6.69
C GLU A 119 41.71 -22.98 -6.34
N VAL A 120 42.51 -21.93 -6.09
CA VAL A 120 43.91 -22.11 -5.65
C VAL A 120 43.97 -22.72 -4.25
N LEU A 121 43.11 -22.27 -3.34
CA LEU A 121 43.05 -22.79 -1.98
C LEU A 121 42.54 -24.23 -1.93
N ASP A 122 41.58 -24.59 -2.78
CA ASP A 122 41.09 -25.97 -2.93
C ASP A 122 42.18 -26.89 -3.47
N ALA A 123 42.93 -26.44 -4.48
CA ALA A 123 44.09 -27.17 -4.99
C ALA A 123 45.16 -27.37 -3.90
N PHE A 124 45.47 -26.33 -3.13
CA PHE A 124 46.39 -26.44 -2.00
C PHE A 124 45.86 -27.38 -0.90
N GLY A 125 44.58 -27.26 -0.55
CA GLY A 125 43.91 -28.11 0.44
C GLY A 125 43.95 -29.57 0.03
N LYS A 126 43.67 -29.88 -1.24
CA LYS A 126 43.78 -31.23 -1.80
C LYS A 126 45.21 -31.78 -1.70
N LEU A 127 46.21 -30.99 -2.06
CA LEU A 127 47.61 -31.39 -1.95
C LEU A 127 48.01 -31.72 -0.50
N VAL A 128 47.54 -30.91 0.46
CA VAL A 128 47.74 -31.16 1.90
C VAL A 128 47.03 -32.44 2.33
N PHE A 129 45.77 -32.62 1.92
CA PHE A 129 44.97 -33.80 2.23
C PHE A 129 45.61 -35.08 1.68
N ASP A 130 45.98 -35.11 0.39
CA ASP A 130 46.62 -36.26 -0.27
C ASP A 130 47.91 -36.67 0.46
N ARG A 131 48.66 -35.70 0.97
CA ARG A 131 49.86 -35.96 1.79
C ARG A 131 49.51 -36.61 3.13
N ILE A 132 48.50 -36.10 3.83
CA ILE A 132 48.04 -36.66 5.11
C ILE A 132 47.52 -38.09 4.88
N HIS A 133 46.75 -38.29 3.81
CA HIS A 133 46.21 -39.60 3.43
C HIS A 133 47.32 -40.60 3.08
N THR A 134 48.33 -40.18 2.33
CA THR A 134 49.52 -41.01 2.02
C THR A 134 50.22 -41.42 3.31
N ARG A 135 50.42 -40.47 4.24
CA ARG A 135 51.04 -40.73 5.54
C ARG A 135 50.21 -41.67 6.41
N ALA A 136 48.89 -41.62 6.31
CA ALA A 136 48.00 -42.55 7.02
C ALA A 136 48.10 -43.99 6.50
N SER A 137 48.61 -44.18 5.28
CA SER A 137 48.80 -45.49 4.64
C SER A 137 50.24 -46.04 4.79
N GLU A 138 51.11 -45.37 5.55
CA GLU A 138 52.49 -45.78 5.86
C GLU A 138 52.54 -46.46 7.25
N ASP A 139 53.44 -47.43 7.43
CA ASP A 139 53.74 -48.06 8.73
C ASP A 139 54.75 -47.23 9.57
N GLU A 140 55.07 -47.68 10.79
CA GLU A 140 55.99 -46.98 11.69
C GLU A 140 57.40 -46.76 11.10
N ASN A 141 57.79 -47.55 10.09
CA ASN A 141 59.08 -47.48 9.41
C ASN A 141 59.01 -46.76 8.05
N GLY A 142 57.86 -46.20 7.67
CA GLY A 142 57.65 -45.53 6.40
C GLY A 142 57.46 -46.47 5.20
N GLN A 143 57.20 -47.76 5.42
CA GLN A 143 56.82 -48.70 4.37
C GLN A 143 55.30 -48.71 4.18
N PRO A 144 54.80 -48.91 2.94
CA PRO A 144 53.37 -48.94 2.67
C PRO A 144 52.69 -50.11 3.42
N HIS A 145 51.62 -49.83 4.15
CA HIS A 145 50.80 -50.84 4.81
C HIS A 145 50.16 -51.79 3.78
N SER A 146 49.74 -53.00 4.18
CA SER A 146 49.24 -54.06 3.30
C SER A 146 47.89 -53.79 2.57
N GLY A 147 47.46 -52.53 2.48
CA GLY A 147 46.37 -52.03 1.66
C GLY A 147 46.17 -50.52 1.90
N PRO A 148 45.80 -49.71 0.89
CA PRO A 148 45.49 -48.30 1.08
C PRO A 148 44.30 -48.11 2.03
N LEU A 149 44.29 -46.99 2.77
CA LEU A 149 43.18 -46.61 3.64
C LEU A 149 41.87 -46.58 2.84
N GLY A 150 40.81 -47.25 3.34
CA GLY A 150 39.52 -47.30 2.65
C GLY A 150 38.80 -45.94 2.67
N GLU A 151 37.84 -45.72 1.76
CA GLU A 151 37.07 -44.45 1.66
C GLU A 151 36.27 -44.10 2.93
N HIS A 152 35.99 -45.08 3.80
CA HIS A 152 35.24 -44.93 5.05
C HIS A 152 36.07 -45.36 6.26
N PHE A 153 37.24 -44.75 6.42
CA PHE A 153 38.12 -44.98 7.56
C PHE A 153 37.60 -44.29 8.84
N MET A 154 37.85 -44.91 9.99
CA MET A 154 37.55 -44.36 11.31
C MET A 154 38.80 -43.74 11.94
N SER A 155 38.63 -42.90 12.97
CA SER A 155 39.77 -42.27 13.67
C SER A 155 40.76 -43.27 14.27
N SER A 156 40.33 -44.51 14.55
CA SER A 156 41.18 -45.61 15.01
C SER A 156 42.14 -46.14 13.96
N ASP A 157 41.81 -45.95 12.68
CA ASP A 157 42.52 -46.54 11.54
C ASP A 157 43.68 -45.64 11.08
N ILE A 158 43.83 -44.47 11.71
CA ILE A 158 44.82 -43.45 11.36
C ILE A 158 46.02 -43.59 12.30
N ASN A 159 47.22 -43.77 11.73
CA ASN A 159 48.44 -43.83 12.52
C ASN A 159 48.78 -42.48 13.21
N ILE A 160 49.62 -42.55 14.23
CA ILE A 160 50.02 -41.38 15.03
C ILE A 160 50.76 -40.35 14.17
N GLN A 161 51.59 -40.79 13.22
CA GLN A 161 52.38 -39.90 12.36
C GLN A 161 51.51 -39.04 11.42
N ALA A 162 50.44 -39.62 10.88
CA ALA A 162 49.45 -38.91 10.06
C ALA A 162 48.62 -37.96 10.91
N THR A 163 48.24 -38.36 12.13
CA THR A 163 47.57 -37.51 13.12
C THR A 163 48.42 -36.28 13.46
N GLU A 164 49.71 -36.48 13.71
CA GLU A 164 50.65 -35.39 14.01
C GLU A 164 50.92 -34.52 12.78
N THR A 165 51.06 -35.12 11.59
CA THR A 165 51.18 -34.39 10.31
C THR A 165 49.96 -33.51 10.06
N CYS A 166 48.76 -34.03 10.33
CA CYS A 166 47.50 -33.30 10.25
C CYS A 166 47.47 -32.13 11.24
N ARG A 167 47.79 -32.39 12.52
CA ARG A 167 47.88 -31.35 13.56
C ARG A 167 48.88 -30.24 13.20
N ASN A 168 50.04 -30.61 12.67
CA ASN A 168 51.05 -29.67 12.19
C ASN A 168 50.55 -28.81 11.04
N TRP A 169 49.75 -29.38 10.13
CA TRP A 169 49.11 -28.59 9.07
C TRP A 169 48.04 -27.67 9.61
N PHE A 170 47.25 -28.07 10.61
CA PHE A 170 46.32 -27.16 11.28
C PHE A 170 47.03 -25.96 11.92
N TYR A 171 48.18 -26.17 12.58
CA TYR A 171 48.97 -25.05 13.11
C TYR A 171 49.55 -24.15 12.00
N LYS A 172 50.00 -24.75 10.90
CA LYS A 172 50.52 -24.02 9.74
C LYS A 172 49.43 -23.23 9.01
N THR A 173 48.22 -23.74 8.88
CA THR A 173 47.10 -23.00 8.27
C THR A 173 46.51 -21.98 9.24
N ALA A 174 46.58 -22.20 10.55
CA ALA A 174 46.22 -21.20 11.56
C ALA A 174 47.08 -19.92 11.50
N CYS A 175 48.26 -19.96 10.87
CA CYS A 175 49.07 -18.77 10.64
C CYS A 175 48.50 -17.82 9.57
N ILE A 176 47.45 -18.24 8.83
CA ILE A 176 46.71 -17.39 7.90
C ILE A 176 45.75 -16.51 8.70
N ARG A 177 46.29 -15.47 9.34
CA ARG A 177 45.57 -14.59 10.27
C ARG A 177 44.48 -13.77 9.59
N GLU A 178 44.54 -13.63 8.28
CA GLU A 178 43.61 -12.87 7.46
C GLU A 178 42.25 -13.57 7.27
N LEU A 179 42.17 -14.89 7.47
CA LEU A 179 40.98 -15.68 7.12
C LEU A 179 39.87 -15.59 8.20
N LEU A 180 40.23 -15.80 9.47
CA LEU A 180 39.29 -15.88 10.62
C LEU A 180 38.52 -14.58 10.92
N PRO A 181 39.17 -13.39 11.00
CA PRO A 181 38.47 -12.13 11.25
C PRO A 181 37.43 -11.76 10.16
N ARG A 182 37.63 -12.27 8.94
CA ARG A 182 36.82 -11.92 7.76
C ARG A 182 35.59 -12.79 7.58
N ILE A 183 35.60 -13.99 8.14
CA ILE A 183 34.41 -14.83 8.30
C ILE A 183 33.47 -14.20 9.36
N GLY A 184 34.05 -13.55 10.38
CA GLY A 184 33.34 -13.02 11.54
C GLY A 184 32.69 -11.64 11.39
N VAL A 185 33.45 -10.56 11.13
CA VAL A 185 32.94 -9.17 11.32
C VAL A 185 33.70 -8.17 10.44
N GLY A 186 33.39 -8.09 9.14
CA GLY A 186 34.09 -7.23 8.18
C GLY A 186 33.21 -6.69 7.06
N GLU A 187 33.83 -6.35 5.93
CA GLU A 187 33.16 -5.91 4.70
C GLU A 187 32.04 -6.89 4.29
N PRO A 188 30.78 -6.44 4.10
CA PRO A 188 29.65 -7.35 3.85
C PRO A 188 29.84 -8.26 2.62
N MET A 189 30.52 -7.76 1.58
CA MET A 189 30.83 -8.55 0.39
C MET A 189 31.75 -9.74 0.73
N VAL A 190 32.86 -9.50 1.44
CA VAL A 190 33.82 -10.54 1.85
C VAL A 190 33.13 -11.59 2.71
N ALA A 191 32.35 -11.13 3.70
CA ALA A 191 31.63 -11.96 4.64
C ALA A 191 30.60 -12.88 3.94
N LEU A 192 29.93 -12.37 2.90
CA LEU A 192 28.95 -13.11 2.11
C LEU A 192 29.59 -14.23 1.27
N TYR A 193 30.63 -13.91 0.50
CA TYR A 193 31.31 -14.90 -0.35
C TYR A 193 32.03 -15.97 0.48
N ALA A 194 32.64 -15.60 1.61
CA ALA A 194 33.24 -16.56 2.53
C ALA A 194 32.19 -17.55 3.10
N ARG A 195 31.01 -17.05 3.51
CA ARG A 195 29.91 -17.91 3.98
C ARG A 195 29.34 -18.78 2.87
N LEU A 196 29.23 -18.28 1.63
CA LEU A 196 28.86 -19.09 0.48
C LEU A 196 29.83 -20.27 0.30
N TYR A 197 31.14 -19.99 0.27
CA TYR A 197 32.15 -21.04 0.14
C TYR A 197 32.03 -22.08 1.26
N LEU A 198 31.93 -21.63 2.51
CA LEU A 198 31.75 -22.54 3.67
C LEU A 198 30.50 -23.41 3.54
N ALA A 199 29.38 -22.83 3.09
CA ALA A 199 28.15 -23.59 2.87
C ALA A 199 28.33 -24.68 1.81
N LEU A 200 29.01 -24.37 0.69
CA LEU A 200 29.29 -25.32 -0.37
C LEU A 200 30.24 -26.44 0.10
N THR A 201 31.39 -26.08 0.67
CA THR A 201 32.39 -27.06 1.12
C THR A 201 31.84 -27.95 2.23
N SER A 202 31.05 -27.39 3.16
CA SER A 202 30.47 -28.18 4.25
C SER A 202 29.59 -29.33 3.75
N SER A 203 28.93 -29.15 2.62
CA SER A 203 28.06 -30.16 2.04
C SER A 203 28.76 -31.16 1.16
N GLU A 204 29.88 -30.80 0.55
CA GLU A 204 30.70 -31.76 -0.19
C GLU A 204 31.41 -32.70 0.78
N LEU A 205 31.89 -32.18 1.92
CA LEU A 205 32.53 -32.96 2.99
C LEU A 205 31.54 -33.82 3.78
N LEU A 206 30.36 -33.27 4.07
CA LEU A 206 29.29 -34.01 4.76
C LEU A 206 28.35 -34.61 3.71
N GLY A 207 28.79 -35.70 3.08
CA GLY A 207 28.13 -36.39 1.96
C GLY A 207 26.70 -36.92 2.20
N THR A 208 26.05 -36.57 3.32
CA THR A 208 24.65 -36.87 3.67
C THR A 208 24.13 -35.90 4.74
N THR A 209 24.39 -34.59 4.63
CA THR A 209 23.71 -33.63 5.52
C THR A 209 22.22 -33.64 5.26
N SER A 210 21.42 -33.71 6.32
CA SER A 210 19.97 -33.67 6.19
C SER A 210 19.53 -32.35 5.54
N PRO A 211 18.44 -32.31 4.75
CA PRO A 211 17.93 -31.06 4.17
C PRO A 211 17.66 -29.97 5.23
N THR A 212 17.39 -30.39 6.46
CA THR A 212 17.22 -29.51 7.63
C THR A 212 18.51 -28.76 7.97
N GLU A 213 19.65 -29.45 8.06
CA GLU A 213 20.93 -28.83 8.43
C GLU A 213 21.42 -27.86 7.35
N GLN A 214 21.27 -28.22 6.08
CA GLN A 214 21.60 -27.34 4.96
C GLN A 214 20.73 -26.07 4.98
N THR A 215 19.43 -26.21 5.28
CA THR A 215 18.54 -25.06 5.43
C THR A 215 18.96 -24.17 6.60
N ILE A 216 19.43 -24.74 7.72
CA ILE A 216 19.94 -23.98 8.87
C ILE A 216 21.19 -23.19 8.48
N VAL A 217 22.17 -23.82 7.83
CA VAL A 217 23.43 -23.17 7.41
C VAL A 217 23.17 -21.99 6.47
N VAL A 218 22.28 -22.17 5.50
CA VAL A 218 21.95 -21.08 4.57
C VAL A 218 21.14 -19.99 5.26
N ASN A 219 20.19 -20.35 6.14
CA ASN A 219 19.40 -19.38 6.87
C ASN A 219 20.26 -18.52 7.81
N SER A 220 21.19 -19.12 8.57
CA SER A 220 22.12 -18.38 9.40
C SER A 220 23.05 -17.50 8.56
N SER A 221 23.54 -18.02 7.43
CA SER A 221 24.42 -17.28 6.52
C SER A 221 23.75 -16.03 5.94
N LEU A 222 22.49 -16.14 5.51
CA LEU A 222 21.72 -15.00 5.00
C LEU A 222 21.33 -14.02 6.11
N PHE A 223 20.94 -14.52 7.29
CA PHE A 223 20.62 -13.67 8.43
C PHE A 223 21.83 -12.81 8.84
N ASP A 224 23.00 -13.44 8.99
CA ASP A 224 24.25 -12.76 9.30
C ASP A 224 24.59 -11.72 8.23
N TYR A 225 24.46 -12.09 6.95
CA TYR A 225 24.70 -11.16 5.85
C TYR A 225 23.82 -9.91 5.94
N PHE A 226 22.50 -10.08 6.10
CA PHE A 226 21.60 -8.93 6.21
C PHE A 226 21.90 -8.08 7.45
N TYR A 227 22.30 -8.71 8.55
CA TYR A 227 22.71 -8.00 9.76
C TYR A 227 23.97 -7.15 9.52
N VAL A 228 25.03 -7.76 8.98
CA VAL A 228 26.32 -7.10 8.70
C VAL A 228 26.15 -6.00 7.66
N PHE A 229 25.39 -6.25 6.58
CA PHE A 229 25.12 -5.27 5.54
C PHE A 229 24.32 -4.08 6.07
N ASN A 230 23.29 -4.31 6.90
CA ASN A 230 22.52 -3.22 7.51
C ASN A 230 23.40 -2.37 8.43
N TRP A 231 24.26 -2.99 9.24
CA TRP A 231 25.23 -2.25 10.05
C TRP A 231 26.18 -1.44 9.17
N PHE A 232 26.73 -2.03 8.10
CA PHE A 232 27.63 -1.33 7.18
C PHE A 232 26.96 -0.16 6.48
N ARG A 233 25.69 -0.32 6.05
CA ARG A 233 24.87 0.74 5.46
C ARG A 233 24.78 1.96 6.36
N GLN A 234 24.46 1.74 7.63
CA GLN A 234 24.24 2.83 8.60
C GLN A 234 25.51 3.58 8.98
N ASN A 235 26.68 2.93 8.87
CA ASN A 235 27.92 3.46 9.45
C ASN A 235 29.00 3.86 8.42
N LYS A 236 29.10 3.12 7.30
CA LYS A 236 30.25 3.20 6.37
C LYS A 236 29.89 3.34 4.90
N LEU A 237 28.73 2.87 4.46
CA LEU A 237 28.40 2.74 3.03
C LEU A 237 28.51 4.05 2.24
N GLU A 238 27.92 5.16 2.71
CA GLU A 238 27.95 6.42 1.95
C GLU A 238 29.38 6.90 1.69
N ARG A 239 30.25 6.80 2.71
CA ARG A 239 31.67 7.15 2.59
C ARG A 239 32.39 6.19 1.64
N TRP A 240 32.06 4.91 1.69
CA TRP A 240 32.65 3.89 0.83
C TRP A 240 32.24 4.07 -0.65
N LEU A 241 30.96 4.34 -0.93
CA LEU A 241 30.47 4.61 -2.29
C LEU A 241 31.13 5.87 -2.87
N PHE A 242 31.25 6.93 -2.05
CA PHE A 242 31.91 8.16 -2.46
C PHE A 242 33.39 7.95 -2.77
N SER A 243 34.13 7.21 -1.92
CA SER A 243 35.57 6.97 -2.14
C SER A 243 35.85 6.11 -3.37
N HIS A 244 34.94 5.20 -3.73
CA HIS A 244 35.10 4.26 -4.84
C HIS A 244 34.38 4.70 -6.13
N LYS A 245 33.75 5.88 -6.14
CA LYS A 245 32.96 6.41 -7.28
C LYS A 245 31.95 5.38 -7.81
N MET A 246 31.28 4.66 -6.91
CA MET A 246 30.37 3.56 -7.24
C MET A 246 28.94 3.93 -6.87
N GLU A 247 27.98 3.60 -7.73
CA GLU A 247 26.57 3.75 -7.41
C GLU A 247 26.09 2.65 -6.47
N TYR A 248 25.03 2.94 -5.71
CA TYR A 248 24.45 1.97 -4.78
C TYR A 248 23.97 0.69 -5.48
N GLU A 249 23.42 0.83 -6.69
CA GLU A 249 22.94 -0.31 -7.49
C GLU A 249 24.09 -1.22 -7.95
N ASP A 250 25.21 -0.64 -8.36
CA ASP A 250 26.40 -1.38 -8.78
C ASP A 250 27.02 -2.16 -7.62
N TYR A 251 27.12 -1.53 -6.44
CA TYR A 251 27.60 -2.20 -5.24
C TYR A 251 26.71 -3.40 -4.88
N LEU A 252 25.38 -3.23 -4.89
CA LEU A 252 24.45 -4.35 -4.66
C LEU A 252 24.54 -5.45 -5.71
N ALA A 253 24.83 -5.11 -6.97
CA ALA A 253 25.01 -6.09 -8.04
C ALA A 253 26.18 -7.04 -7.77
N LEU A 254 27.23 -6.60 -7.06
CA LEU A 254 28.36 -7.45 -6.66
C LEU A 254 27.97 -8.53 -5.65
N HIS A 255 26.89 -8.31 -4.89
CA HIS A 255 26.41 -9.24 -3.85
C HIS A 255 25.39 -10.24 -4.39
N SER A 256 24.66 -9.88 -5.46
CA SER A 256 23.58 -10.70 -6.05
C SER A 256 24.00 -12.15 -6.35
N PRO A 257 25.15 -12.41 -7.02
CA PRO A 257 25.52 -13.77 -7.40
C PRO A 257 25.63 -14.72 -6.21
N ALA A 258 26.21 -14.25 -5.09
CA ALA A 258 26.41 -15.09 -3.92
C ALA A 258 25.10 -15.41 -3.20
N VAL A 259 24.19 -14.43 -3.06
CA VAL A 259 22.87 -14.67 -2.47
C VAL A 259 22.02 -15.58 -3.36
N GLU A 260 22.04 -15.37 -4.67
CA GLU A 260 21.32 -16.23 -5.63
C GLU A 260 21.82 -17.68 -5.57
N TRP A 261 23.14 -17.87 -5.44
CA TRP A 261 23.71 -19.21 -5.31
C TRP A 261 23.33 -19.88 -4.00
N LEU A 262 23.33 -19.16 -2.87
CA LEU A 262 22.86 -19.68 -1.58
C LEU A 262 21.40 -20.16 -1.67
N VAL A 263 20.52 -19.38 -2.31
CA VAL A 263 19.11 -19.77 -2.50
C VAL A 263 19.00 -20.96 -3.45
N LYS A 264 19.70 -20.93 -4.60
CA LYS A 264 19.73 -22.04 -5.57
C LYS A 264 20.22 -23.34 -4.94
N TYR A 265 21.19 -23.22 -4.05
CA TYR A 265 21.79 -24.33 -3.33
C TYR A 265 20.76 -25.01 -2.42
N VAL A 266 20.02 -24.26 -1.58
CA VAL A 266 18.91 -24.84 -0.77
C VAL A 266 17.88 -25.54 -1.66
N VAL A 267 17.50 -24.93 -2.77
CA VAL A 267 16.52 -25.52 -3.71
C VAL A 267 17.02 -26.84 -4.29
N ARG A 268 18.30 -26.92 -4.69
CA ARG A 268 18.91 -28.16 -5.22
C ARG A 268 18.82 -29.29 -4.20
N HIS A 269 19.15 -29.00 -2.95
CA HIS A 269 19.12 -30.00 -1.88
C HIS A 269 17.70 -30.43 -1.51
N LEU A 270 16.76 -29.49 -1.39
CA LEU A 270 15.37 -29.81 -1.13
C LEU A 270 14.73 -30.62 -2.26
N ASN A 271 15.15 -30.41 -3.52
CA ASN A 271 14.68 -31.21 -4.66
C ASN A 271 15.30 -32.62 -4.70
N ALA A 272 16.49 -32.80 -4.14
CA ALA A 272 17.14 -34.11 -4.03
C ALA A 272 16.62 -34.93 -2.83
N ALA A 273 15.99 -34.27 -1.86
CA ALA A 273 15.46 -34.88 -0.65
C ALA A 273 14.27 -35.81 -0.90
N THR A 274 14.17 -36.90 -0.13
CA THR A 274 13.01 -37.78 -0.18
C THR A 274 11.80 -37.16 0.57
N PRO A 275 10.54 -37.54 0.27
CA PRO A 275 9.36 -37.01 0.95
C PRO A 275 9.34 -37.21 2.47
N GLU A 276 10.10 -38.18 2.99
CA GLU A 276 10.24 -38.52 4.41
C GLU A 276 11.21 -37.57 5.14
N GLU A 277 12.23 -37.06 4.45
CA GLU A 277 13.20 -36.08 4.97
C GLU A 277 12.61 -34.67 5.05
N LEU A 278 11.55 -34.39 4.30
CA LEU A 278 10.84 -33.11 4.27
C LEU A 278 9.82 -33.01 5.41
N THR A 279 10.36 -32.89 6.63
CA THR A 279 9.57 -32.76 7.87
C THR A 279 8.94 -31.37 8.04
N ALA A 280 7.97 -31.25 8.95
CA ALA A 280 7.38 -29.95 9.32
C ALA A 280 8.46 -28.94 9.81
N LYS A 281 9.52 -29.43 10.45
CA LYS A 281 10.67 -28.60 10.88
C LYS A 281 11.40 -27.98 9.69
N THR A 282 11.62 -28.75 8.63
CA THR A 282 12.23 -28.27 7.38
C THR A 282 11.40 -27.15 6.75
N TYR A 283 10.08 -27.31 6.68
CA TYR A 283 9.19 -26.27 6.15
C TYR A 283 9.12 -25.00 7.02
N ASN A 284 9.15 -25.13 8.34
CA ASN A 284 9.20 -23.99 9.24
C ASN A 284 10.51 -23.19 9.09
N LEU A 285 11.64 -23.88 8.93
CA LEU A 285 12.93 -23.25 8.64
C LEU A 285 12.95 -22.59 7.26
N LEU A 286 12.32 -23.22 6.26
CA LEU A 286 12.15 -22.63 4.93
C LEU A 286 11.30 -21.35 4.99
N GLY A 287 10.26 -21.35 5.82
CA GLY A 287 9.47 -20.15 6.12
C GLY A 287 10.31 -19.04 6.75
N ALA A 288 11.11 -19.36 7.77
CA ALA A 288 12.03 -18.42 8.40
C ALA A 288 13.10 -17.89 7.42
N LEU A 289 13.60 -18.74 6.51
CA LEU A 289 14.50 -18.35 5.44
C LEU A 289 13.86 -17.32 4.52
N ILE A 290 12.62 -17.56 4.06
CA ILE A 290 11.90 -16.57 3.25
C ILE A 290 11.64 -15.29 4.04
N GLU A 291 11.24 -15.39 5.30
CA GLU A 291 11.03 -14.21 6.15
C GLU A 291 12.32 -13.38 6.25
N ASN A 292 13.47 -14.02 6.47
CA ASN A 292 14.77 -13.36 6.53
C ASN A 292 15.16 -12.74 5.20
N VAL A 293 14.97 -13.47 4.09
CA VAL A 293 15.21 -12.95 2.73
C VAL A 293 14.33 -11.74 2.46
N VAL A 294 13.04 -11.83 2.74
CA VAL A 294 12.07 -10.76 2.47
C VAL A 294 12.26 -9.58 3.43
N PHE A 295 12.54 -9.82 4.71
CA PHE A 295 12.82 -8.76 5.70
C PHE A 295 14.14 -8.06 5.41
N GLY A 296 15.19 -8.80 5.09
CA GLY A 296 16.45 -8.26 4.61
C GLY A 296 16.23 -7.42 3.36
N ALA A 297 15.49 -7.97 2.40
CA ALA A 297 15.20 -7.29 1.14
C ALA A 297 14.23 -6.09 1.29
N LYS A 298 13.36 -6.02 2.31
CA LYS A 298 12.57 -4.80 2.65
C LYS A 298 13.47 -3.60 2.91
N GLN A 299 14.67 -3.82 3.43
CA GLN A 299 15.62 -2.75 3.69
C GLN A 299 16.43 -2.34 2.44
N HIS A 300 16.30 -3.08 1.33
CA HIS A 300 17.09 -2.98 0.10
C HIS A 300 16.21 -3.22 -1.14
N TYR A 301 15.41 -2.23 -1.54
CA TYR A 301 14.40 -2.37 -2.59
C TYR A 301 14.95 -2.84 -3.94
N ASP A 302 16.13 -2.39 -4.35
CA ASP A 302 16.68 -2.72 -5.67
C ASP A 302 17.18 -4.17 -5.71
N PHE A 303 17.81 -4.63 -4.62
CA PHE A 303 18.15 -6.03 -4.38
C PHE A 303 16.91 -6.92 -4.30
N PHE A 304 15.87 -6.45 -3.59
CA PHE A 304 14.55 -7.10 -3.51
C PHE A 304 13.92 -7.28 -4.90
N SER A 305 14.02 -6.27 -5.76
CA SER A 305 13.39 -6.29 -7.08
C SER A 305 14.01 -7.31 -8.06
N LYS A 306 15.24 -7.76 -7.79
CA LYS A 306 15.97 -8.78 -8.58
C LYS A 306 15.87 -10.18 -7.97
N LEU A 307 16.00 -10.30 -6.65
CA LEU A 307 16.00 -11.59 -5.96
C LEU A 307 14.62 -12.26 -5.94
N ILE A 308 13.56 -11.50 -5.65
CA ILE A 308 12.22 -12.08 -5.53
C ILE A 308 11.73 -12.68 -6.86
N PRO A 309 11.92 -12.05 -8.04
CA PRO A 309 11.56 -12.66 -9.32
C PRO A 309 12.52 -13.77 -9.80
N SER A 310 13.61 -14.05 -9.08
CA SER A 310 14.58 -15.07 -9.50
C SER A 310 13.93 -16.46 -9.54
N THR A 311 14.33 -17.27 -10.51
CA THR A 311 13.82 -18.65 -10.67
C THR A 311 14.08 -19.50 -9.42
N SER A 312 15.22 -19.28 -8.74
CA SER A 312 15.58 -19.98 -7.51
C SER A 312 14.61 -19.64 -6.37
N PHE A 313 14.29 -18.35 -6.18
CA PHE A 313 13.35 -17.92 -5.14
C PHE A 313 11.91 -18.39 -5.44
N LEU A 314 11.47 -18.32 -6.70
CA LEU A 314 10.17 -18.82 -7.13
C LEU A 314 10.05 -20.35 -6.97
N ALA A 315 11.11 -21.10 -7.25
CA ALA A 315 11.16 -22.54 -7.01
C ALA A 315 10.96 -22.85 -5.52
N LEU A 316 11.65 -22.11 -4.65
CA LEU A 316 11.53 -22.22 -3.19
C LEU A 316 10.11 -21.94 -2.70
N MET A 317 9.47 -20.88 -3.21
CA MET A 317 8.07 -20.56 -2.95
C MET A 317 7.10 -21.65 -3.45
N GLY A 318 7.45 -22.34 -4.54
CA GLY A 318 6.69 -23.46 -5.10
C GLY A 318 6.74 -24.75 -4.28
N MET A 319 7.69 -24.89 -3.35
CA MET A 319 7.89 -26.11 -2.56
C MET A 319 6.89 -26.26 -1.42
N PHE A 320 6.21 -25.19 -1.01
CA PHE A 320 5.18 -25.22 0.02
C PHE A 320 3.88 -25.84 -0.51
N LYS A 321 3.75 -27.17 -0.46
CA LYS A 321 2.59 -27.89 -1.02
C LYS A 321 1.75 -28.70 0.00
N ARG A 322 2.09 -28.71 1.30
CA ARG A 322 1.45 -29.56 2.35
C ARG A 322 0.81 -28.77 3.49
N GLU A 323 -0.03 -29.39 4.33
CA GLU A 323 -0.83 -28.75 5.40
C GLU A 323 -0.04 -27.94 6.45
N SER A 324 1.24 -28.26 6.70
CA SER A 324 2.16 -27.43 7.50
C SER A 324 2.54 -26.09 6.81
N SER A 325 2.01 -25.82 5.62
CA SER A 325 2.27 -24.63 4.83
C SER A 325 1.45 -23.40 5.21
N VAL A 326 0.39 -23.50 6.02
CA VAL A 326 -0.52 -22.36 6.22
C VAL A 326 0.13 -21.25 7.04
N ASP A 327 0.76 -21.60 8.16
CA ASP A 327 1.48 -20.62 8.99
C ASP A 327 2.68 -20.04 8.24
N VAL A 328 3.38 -20.88 7.47
CA VAL A 328 4.47 -20.41 6.61
C VAL A 328 3.93 -19.51 5.50
N ALA A 329 2.80 -19.84 4.88
CA ALA A 329 2.13 -19.03 3.87
C ALA A 329 1.70 -17.68 4.44
N LYS A 330 1.11 -17.64 5.64
CA LYS A 330 0.78 -16.40 6.36
C LYS A 330 2.04 -15.56 6.63
N LYS A 331 3.11 -16.19 7.12
CA LYS A 331 4.41 -15.54 7.39
C LYS A 331 5.01 -14.93 6.12
N VAL A 332 5.09 -15.71 5.05
CA VAL A 332 5.56 -15.26 3.74
C VAL A 332 4.67 -14.13 3.20
N LEU A 333 3.35 -14.32 3.24
CA LEU A 333 2.39 -13.33 2.79
C LEU A 333 2.55 -12.02 3.56
N ARG A 334 2.74 -12.04 4.89
CA ARG A 334 3.06 -10.85 5.72
C ARG A 334 4.44 -10.29 5.48
N ALA A 335 5.39 -11.13 5.15
CA ALA A 335 6.72 -10.69 4.79
C ALA A 335 6.61 -9.82 3.55
N PHE A 336 5.89 -10.23 2.50
CA PHE A 336 5.59 -9.32 1.41
C PHE A 336 4.73 -8.17 1.91
N VAL A 337 3.58 -8.55 2.46
CA VAL A 337 2.36 -7.94 3.03
C VAL A 337 2.45 -6.71 3.96
N GLY A 338 3.46 -6.74 4.81
CA GLY A 338 3.50 -5.98 6.04
C GLY A 338 3.76 -4.50 5.82
N GLY A 339 3.05 -3.65 6.56
CA GLY A 339 3.11 -2.20 6.45
C GLY A 339 4.43 -1.62 6.96
N ARG A 340 5.34 -1.31 6.02
CA ARG A 340 6.42 -0.29 6.04
C ARG A 340 7.53 -0.71 5.07
N LEU A 341 7.27 -0.65 3.76
CA LEU A 341 8.36 -0.35 2.83
C LEU A 341 8.40 1.17 2.72
N LYS A 342 9.43 1.79 3.29
CA LYS A 342 9.78 3.18 2.99
C LYS A 342 10.86 3.12 1.91
N LYS A 343 10.60 3.64 0.70
CA LYS A 343 11.69 3.98 -0.23
C LYS A 343 12.59 5.00 0.48
N SER A 344 13.91 4.85 0.35
CA SER A 344 14.89 5.75 0.98
C SER A 344 14.98 7.13 0.29
N SER A 345 14.29 7.35 -0.83
CA SER A 345 14.46 8.59 -1.60
C SER A 345 13.18 9.28 -2.07
N ASP A 346 11.97 8.74 -1.93
CA ASP A 346 10.78 9.54 -2.26
C ASP A 346 9.46 9.06 -1.63
N ARG A 347 8.56 10.03 -1.43
CA ARG A 347 7.27 10.02 -0.72
C ARG A 347 6.50 8.69 -0.71
N SER A 348 6.18 8.18 0.49
CA SER A 348 4.96 7.40 0.81
C SER A 348 4.55 6.23 -0.13
N GLY A 349 5.48 5.51 -0.74
CA GLY A 349 5.14 4.38 -1.62
C GLY A 349 5.20 3.03 -0.90
N THR A 350 4.06 2.35 -0.70
CA THR A 350 4.07 0.89 -0.47
C THR A 350 4.54 0.17 -1.72
N LEU A 351 5.27 -0.95 -1.59
CA LEU A 351 5.66 -1.81 -2.73
C LEU A 351 4.43 -2.16 -3.56
N ARG A 352 4.44 -1.76 -4.82
CA ARG A 352 3.45 -2.17 -5.82
C ARG A 352 3.84 -3.52 -6.41
N LEU A 353 2.88 -4.43 -6.50
CA LEU A 353 3.04 -5.70 -7.20
C LEU A 353 2.62 -5.50 -8.65
N HIS A 354 3.55 -5.76 -9.57
CA HIS A 354 3.26 -5.69 -11.00
C HIS A 354 2.40 -6.87 -11.43
N VAL A 355 1.50 -6.64 -12.39
CA VAL A 355 0.64 -7.70 -12.95
C VAL A 355 1.13 -8.18 -14.32
N LEU A 356 1.98 -7.41 -15.00
CA LEU A 356 2.60 -7.78 -16.27
C LEU A 356 4.13 -7.76 -16.25
N GLY A 357 4.72 -8.51 -17.17
CA GLY A 357 6.17 -8.62 -17.36
C GLY A 357 6.87 -9.55 -16.35
N PRO A 358 8.22 -9.59 -16.35
CA PRO A 358 8.99 -10.49 -15.50
C PRO A 358 8.72 -10.33 -14.00
N LYS A 359 8.36 -9.11 -13.57
CA LYS A 359 8.04 -8.78 -12.17
C LYS A 359 6.66 -9.31 -11.73
N ALA A 360 5.80 -9.73 -12.67
CA ALA A 360 4.47 -10.27 -12.37
C ALA A 360 4.48 -11.66 -11.73
N ALA A 361 5.56 -12.41 -11.92
CA ALA A 361 5.72 -13.73 -11.30
C ALA A 361 5.48 -13.68 -9.79
N VAL A 362 5.93 -12.62 -9.13
CA VAL A 362 5.73 -12.39 -7.69
C VAL A 362 4.26 -12.29 -7.33
N ALA A 363 3.47 -11.53 -8.09
CA ALA A 363 2.04 -11.37 -7.84
C ALA A 363 1.28 -12.69 -8.00
N HIS A 364 1.59 -13.45 -9.06
CA HIS A 364 0.99 -14.77 -9.28
C HIS A 364 1.40 -15.78 -8.22
N THR A 365 2.68 -15.82 -7.81
CA THR A 365 3.13 -16.70 -6.72
C THR A 365 2.44 -16.34 -5.40
N LEU A 366 2.32 -15.05 -5.08
CA LEU A 366 1.59 -14.61 -3.90
C LEU A 366 0.10 -14.92 -3.98
N LEU A 367 -0.52 -14.89 -5.16
CA LEU A 367 -1.90 -15.36 -5.33
C LEU A 367 -2.02 -16.83 -4.91
N VAL A 368 -1.11 -17.72 -5.35
CA VAL A 368 -1.11 -19.13 -4.94
C VAL A 368 -0.94 -19.27 -3.43
N VAL A 369 -0.08 -18.45 -2.80
CA VAL A 369 0.07 -18.40 -1.33
C VAL A 369 -1.24 -17.95 -0.65
N CYS A 370 -1.89 -16.92 -1.17
CA CYS A 370 -3.20 -16.46 -0.68
C CYS A 370 -4.27 -17.55 -0.82
N CYS A 371 -4.31 -18.28 -1.93
CA CYS A 371 -5.22 -19.42 -2.12
C CYS A 371 -5.01 -20.46 -1.02
N ARG A 372 -3.76 -20.79 -0.68
CA ARG A 372 -3.48 -21.73 0.42
C ARG A 372 -3.99 -21.25 1.77
N VAL A 373 -3.79 -19.97 2.09
CA VAL A 373 -4.30 -19.36 3.34
C VAL A 373 -5.83 -19.41 3.39
N HIS A 374 -6.50 -19.24 2.24
CA HIS A 374 -7.95 -19.31 2.12
C HIS A 374 -8.51 -20.74 2.12
N ASP A 375 -7.86 -21.66 1.43
CA ASP A 375 -8.25 -23.07 1.34
C ASP A 375 -8.19 -23.74 2.72
N ALA A 376 -7.25 -23.31 3.56
CA ALA A 376 -7.13 -23.73 4.95
C ALA A 376 -8.30 -23.30 5.86
N LEU A 377 -9.12 -22.34 5.44
CA LEU A 377 -10.30 -21.93 6.20
C LEU A 377 -11.44 -22.94 6.02
N ASP A 378 -11.93 -23.47 7.13
CA ASP A 378 -13.04 -24.41 7.19
C ASP A 378 -14.18 -23.91 8.12
N SER A 379 -15.19 -24.77 8.34
CA SER A 379 -16.32 -24.45 9.21
C SER A 379 -15.92 -24.33 10.69
N LEU A 380 -14.84 -24.99 11.11
CA LEU A 380 -14.32 -24.99 12.48
C LEU A 380 -13.36 -23.84 12.77
N SER A 381 -12.88 -23.15 11.73
CA SER A 381 -11.96 -22.02 11.86
C SER A 381 -12.53 -20.93 12.76
N THR A 382 -11.68 -20.38 13.62
CA THR A 382 -12.06 -19.32 14.56
C THR A 382 -12.32 -17.99 13.83
N ALA A 383 -13.10 -17.10 14.45
CA ALA A 383 -13.30 -15.74 13.93
C ALA A 383 -11.96 -14.99 13.75
N SER A 384 -11.01 -15.23 14.66
CA SER A 384 -9.65 -14.66 14.61
C SER A 384 -8.88 -15.12 13.36
N GLU A 385 -8.88 -16.43 13.04
CA GLU A 385 -8.19 -16.97 11.86
C GLU A 385 -8.77 -16.44 10.55
N ARG A 386 -10.11 -16.33 10.46
CA ARG A 386 -10.77 -15.72 9.30
C ARG A 386 -10.43 -14.24 9.17
N ALA A 387 -10.42 -13.48 10.28
CA ALA A 387 -10.05 -12.07 10.28
C ALA A 387 -8.58 -11.85 9.89
N GLU A 388 -7.70 -12.73 10.34
CA GLU A 388 -6.28 -12.74 10.02
C GLU A 388 -6.04 -13.01 8.53
N ALA A 389 -6.65 -14.07 7.98
CA ALA A 389 -6.60 -14.39 6.55
C ALA A 389 -7.17 -13.25 5.70
N ASN A 390 -8.31 -12.67 6.12
CA ASN A 390 -8.91 -11.53 5.45
C ASN A 390 -7.97 -10.32 5.42
N ARG A 391 -7.31 -10.00 6.55
CA ARG A 391 -6.34 -8.89 6.62
C ARG A 391 -5.17 -9.09 5.66
N ASP A 392 -4.58 -10.28 5.66
CA ASP A 392 -3.39 -10.58 4.86
C ASP A 392 -3.73 -10.59 3.35
N ILE A 393 -4.85 -11.21 2.95
CA ILE A 393 -5.31 -11.26 1.55
C ILE A 393 -5.76 -9.86 1.09
N SER A 394 -6.47 -9.10 1.92
CA SER A 394 -6.88 -7.73 1.60
C SER A 394 -5.68 -6.82 1.31
N ALA A 395 -4.62 -6.97 2.10
CA ALA A 395 -3.42 -6.17 1.93
C ALA A 395 -2.62 -6.61 0.67
N PHE A 396 -2.69 -7.88 0.26
CA PHE A 396 -2.18 -8.33 -1.04
C PHE A 396 -2.93 -7.67 -2.19
N ILE A 397 -4.27 -7.74 -2.18
CA ILE A 397 -5.12 -7.15 -3.23
C ILE A 397 -4.89 -5.64 -3.36
N THR A 398 -4.74 -4.94 -2.24
CA THR A 398 -4.49 -3.49 -2.22
C THR A 398 -3.14 -3.11 -2.86
N ARG A 399 -2.17 -4.04 -2.89
CA ARG A 399 -0.84 -3.82 -3.47
C ARG A 399 -0.71 -4.16 -4.93
N LEU A 400 -1.67 -4.88 -5.49
CA LEU A 400 -1.84 -5.02 -6.93
C LEU A 400 -2.22 -3.70 -7.61
N GLY A 401 -2.48 -2.63 -6.83
CA GLY A 401 -3.13 -1.38 -7.23
C GLY A 401 -2.72 -0.76 -8.57
N TYR A 402 -3.55 0.17 -9.05
CA TYR A 402 -3.41 0.81 -10.36
C TYR A 402 -2.21 1.78 -10.42
N ILE A 403 -1.68 1.99 -11.64
CA ILE A 403 -0.54 2.88 -11.91
C ILE A 403 -0.98 4.33 -11.67
N ASN A 404 -0.45 5.01 -10.65
CA ASN A 404 -0.59 6.47 -10.51
C ASN A 404 0.48 7.25 -11.30
N GLU A 405 1.54 6.56 -11.73
CA GLU A 405 2.70 7.17 -12.38
C GLU A 405 2.49 7.32 -13.90
N THR A 406 2.69 8.54 -14.40
CA THR A 406 2.64 8.93 -15.82
C THR A 406 3.86 8.44 -16.63
N THR A 407 4.65 7.52 -16.09
CA THR A 407 5.96 7.10 -16.62
C THR A 407 5.89 5.96 -17.65
N GLY A 408 4.72 5.34 -17.83
CA GLY A 408 4.52 4.26 -18.79
C GLY A 408 3.92 4.72 -20.12
N SER A 409 4.26 4.02 -21.22
CA SER A 409 3.53 4.23 -22.47
C SER A 409 2.06 3.96 -22.26
N ASP A 410 1.24 4.79 -22.87
CA ASP A 410 -0.19 4.81 -22.67
C ASP A 410 -0.81 3.41 -22.96
N ARG A 411 -0.27 2.68 -23.95
CA ARG A 411 -0.68 1.31 -24.33
C ARG A 411 -0.33 0.27 -23.27
N ALA A 412 0.89 0.33 -22.72
CA ALA A 412 1.31 -0.58 -21.65
C ALA A 412 0.42 -0.42 -20.41
N GLN A 413 -0.04 0.80 -20.13
CA GLN A 413 -0.98 1.05 -19.04
C GLN A 413 -2.35 0.40 -19.29
N ASP A 414 -2.86 0.43 -20.53
CA ASP A 414 -4.15 -0.21 -20.86
C ASP A 414 -4.04 -1.74 -20.73
N GLU A 415 -2.95 -2.34 -21.22
CA GLU A 415 -2.68 -3.79 -21.08
C GLU A 415 -2.54 -4.19 -19.59
N GLU A 416 -1.86 -3.38 -18.77
CA GLU A 416 -1.71 -3.65 -17.33
C GLU A 416 -3.05 -3.55 -16.57
N GLN A 417 -3.93 -2.64 -16.97
CA GLN A 417 -5.27 -2.50 -16.40
C GLN A 417 -6.18 -3.69 -16.74
N GLU A 418 -6.10 -4.21 -17.97
CA GLU A 418 -6.78 -5.44 -18.39
C GLU A 418 -6.29 -6.64 -17.59
N ALA A 419 -4.97 -6.80 -17.46
CA ALA A 419 -4.39 -7.87 -16.65
C ALA A 419 -4.79 -7.77 -15.17
N LEU A 420 -4.87 -6.55 -14.62
CA LEU A 420 -5.33 -6.32 -13.25
C LEU A 420 -6.81 -6.72 -13.06
N LEU A 421 -7.69 -6.39 -14.00
CA LEU A 421 -9.10 -6.80 -13.94
C LEU A 421 -9.26 -8.32 -14.02
N MET A 422 -8.46 -8.99 -14.85
CA MET A 422 -8.42 -10.46 -14.92
C MET A 422 -7.99 -11.05 -13.58
N LEU A 423 -6.92 -10.52 -12.99
CA LEU A 423 -6.45 -10.97 -11.68
C LEU A 423 -7.47 -10.72 -10.56
N TYR A 424 -8.21 -9.61 -10.59
CA TYR A 424 -9.33 -9.38 -9.67
C TYR A 424 -10.48 -10.37 -9.87
N THR A 425 -10.72 -10.81 -11.11
CA THR A 425 -11.68 -11.87 -11.42
C THR A 425 -11.23 -13.22 -10.84
N ASP A 426 -9.95 -13.54 -10.95
CA ASP A 426 -9.36 -14.73 -10.35
C ASP A 426 -9.43 -14.67 -8.81
N CYS A 427 -9.10 -13.52 -8.20
CA CYS A 427 -9.24 -13.30 -6.75
C CYS A 427 -10.68 -13.49 -6.27
N ARG A 428 -11.68 -12.97 -7.01
CA ARG A 428 -13.10 -13.17 -6.66
C ARG A 428 -13.47 -14.65 -6.67
N ARG A 429 -13.00 -15.40 -7.66
CA ARG A 429 -13.27 -16.84 -7.78
C ARG A 429 -12.56 -17.63 -6.68
N ALA A 430 -11.30 -17.32 -6.40
CA ALA A 430 -10.51 -18.00 -5.39
C ALA A 430 -11.04 -17.74 -3.97
N PHE A 431 -11.33 -16.49 -3.62
CA PHE A 431 -11.60 -16.09 -2.24
C PHE A 431 -13.09 -16.07 -1.87
N TYR A 432 -13.88 -17.00 -2.40
CA TYR A 432 -15.34 -16.99 -2.27
C TYR A 432 -15.85 -17.09 -0.81
N LYS A 433 -15.12 -17.78 0.08
CA LYS A 433 -15.46 -17.91 1.53
C LYS A 433 -15.32 -16.60 2.32
N LEU A 434 -14.62 -15.59 1.80
CA LEU A 434 -14.32 -14.35 2.52
C LEU A 434 -15.13 -13.19 1.96
N GLU A 435 -16.28 -12.92 2.58
CA GLU A 435 -17.19 -11.84 2.19
C GLU A 435 -16.50 -10.45 2.10
N PRO A 436 -15.62 -10.04 3.03
CA PRO A 436 -14.96 -8.74 2.94
C PRO A 436 -14.04 -8.57 1.74
N ILE A 437 -13.55 -9.68 1.16
CA ILE A 437 -12.75 -9.64 -0.07
C ILE A 437 -13.62 -9.27 -1.27
N LYS A 438 -14.88 -9.73 -1.34
CA LYS A 438 -15.82 -9.33 -2.39
C LYS A 438 -16.10 -7.82 -2.35
N MET A 439 -16.24 -7.26 -1.15
CA MET A 439 -16.41 -5.82 -0.93
C MET A 439 -15.17 -5.03 -1.38
N LEU A 440 -13.98 -5.46 -0.97
CA LEU A 440 -12.72 -4.85 -1.36
C LEU A 440 -12.52 -4.86 -2.88
N LEU A 441 -12.71 -6.02 -3.52
CA LEU A 441 -12.58 -6.17 -4.98
C LEU A 441 -13.56 -5.25 -5.72
N SER A 442 -14.81 -5.17 -5.27
CA SER A 442 -15.80 -4.25 -5.86
C SER A 442 -15.33 -2.80 -5.78
N SER A 443 -14.84 -2.36 -4.61
CA SER A 443 -14.27 -1.01 -4.43
C SER A 443 -13.04 -0.75 -5.29
N MET A 444 -12.16 -1.74 -5.46
CA MET A 444 -10.94 -1.61 -6.29
C MET A 444 -11.30 -1.53 -7.78
N VAL A 445 -12.25 -2.32 -8.25
CA VAL A 445 -12.72 -2.30 -9.65
C VAL A 445 -13.43 -0.99 -9.98
N LEU A 446 -14.25 -0.45 -9.07
CA LEU A 446 -14.88 0.87 -9.26
C LEU A 446 -13.84 2.01 -9.33
N ARG A 447 -12.80 1.96 -8.50
CA ARG A 447 -11.67 2.90 -8.57
C ARG A 447 -10.87 2.77 -9.86
N LEU A 448 -10.64 1.54 -10.32
CA LEU A 448 -9.98 1.25 -11.59
C LEU A 448 -10.77 1.86 -12.77
N ALA A 449 -12.10 1.67 -12.81
CA ALA A 449 -12.97 2.26 -13.82
C ALA A 449 -12.87 3.79 -13.86
N MET A 450 -12.90 4.46 -12.70
CA MET A 450 -12.75 5.92 -12.61
C MET A 450 -11.36 6.40 -13.04
N HIS A 451 -10.31 5.65 -12.72
CA HIS A 451 -8.96 5.96 -13.16
C HIS A 451 -8.83 5.89 -14.69
N VAL A 452 -9.41 4.88 -15.34
CA VAL A 452 -9.46 4.78 -16.81
C VAL A 452 -10.29 5.90 -17.41
N HIS A 453 -11.42 6.25 -16.81
CA HIS A 453 -12.27 7.34 -17.28
C HIS A 453 -11.55 8.69 -17.27
N LYS A 454 -10.80 9.01 -16.21
CA LYS A 454 -10.00 10.25 -16.13
C LYS A 454 -9.00 10.38 -17.29
N ARG A 455 -8.46 9.26 -17.79
CA ARG A 455 -7.55 9.24 -18.95
C ARG A 455 -8.25 9.40 -20.30
N ILE A 456 -9.56 9.20 -20.37
CA ILE A 456 -10.33 9.47 -21.60
C ILE A 456 -10.34 10.98 -21.90
N GLY A 457 -10.53 11.84 -20.90
CA GLY A 457 -10.57 13.30 -21.09
C GLY A 457 -9.21 13.94 -21.37
N ALA A 458 -8.10 13.35 -20.88
CA ALA A 458 -6.76 13.88 -21.07
C ALA A 458 -6.07 13.45 -22.38
N SER A 459 -6.61 12.45 -23.07
CA SER A 459 -5.98 11.82 -24.23
C SER A 459 -6.41 12.49 -25.53
N VAL A 460 -5.56 13.37 -26.07
CA VAL A 460 -5.66 13.86 -27.45
C VAL A 460 -5.22 12.73 -28.41
N GLY A 461 -6.09 11.74 -28.67
CA GLY A 461 -5.70 10.63 -29.55
C GLY A 461 -6.76 9.54 -29.80
N SER A 462 -7.06 9.30 -31.09
CA SER A 462 -7.79 8.19 -31.74
C SER A 462 -9.10 7.68 -31.11
N LYS A 463 -10.23 7.93 -31.79
CA LYS A 463 -11.59 7.44 -31.45
C LYS A 463 -11.64 5.94 -31.10
N LYS A 464 -10.82 5.12 -31.76
CA LYS A 464 -10.73 3.66 -31.53
C LYS A 464 -10.32 3.32 -30.09
N ARG A 465 -9.41 4.10 -29.52
CA ARG A 465 -8.87 3.83 -28.18
C ARG A 465 -9.80 4.30 -27.08
N THR A 466 -10.45 5.43 -27.28
CA THR A 466 -11.54 5.87 -26.40
C THR A 466 -12.64 4.82 -26.34
N HIS A 467 -12.99 4.20 -27.48
CA HIS A 467 -13.95 3.09 -27.51
C HIS A 467 -13.45 1.87 -26.72
N ALA A 468 -12.19 1.46 -26.89
CA ALA A 468 -11.61 0.35 -26.13
C ALA A 468 -11.66 0.60 -24.61
N ARG A 469 -11.27 1.81 -24.16
CA ARG A 469 -11.34 2.21 -22.74
C ARG A 469 -12.78 2.22 -22.20
N ARG A 470 -13.77 2.63 -23.01
CA ARG A 470 -15.20 2.55 -22.65
C ARG A 470 -15.66 1.10 -22.49
N ASN A 471 -15.29 0.20 -23.41
CA ASN A 471 -15.60 -1.22 -23.30
C ASN A 471 -14.97 -1.82 -22.03
N PHE A 472 -13.74 -1.45 -21.72
CA PHE A 472 -13.08 -1.88 -20.48
C PHE A 472 -13.84 -1.41 -19.23
N ILE A 473 -14.27 -0.15 -19.18
CA ILE A 473 -15.11 0.37 -18.09
C ILE A 473 -16.42 -0.43 -17.97
N GLN A 474 -17.06 -0.78 -19.09
CA GLN A 474 -18.25 -1.64 -19.08
C GLN A 474 -17.94 -3.03 -18.51
N SER A 475 -16.77 -3.61 -18.79
CA SER A 475 -16.32 -4.87 -18.17
C SER A 475 -16.13 -4.73 -16.66
N CYS A 476 -15.55 -3.62 -16.18
CA CYS A 476 -15.44 -3.33 -14.75
C CYS A 476 -16.82 -3.21 -14.08
N LEU A 477 -17.77 -2.52 -14.72
CA LEU A 477 -19.13 -2.40 -14.22
C LEU A 477 -19.85 -3.75 -14.24
N ALA A 478 -19.67 -4.58 -15.27
CA ALA A 478 -20.23 -5.93 -15.32
C ALA A 478 -19.71 -6.80 -14.16
N PHE A 479 -18.41 -6.73 -13.85
CA PHE A 479 -17.86 -7.36 -12.66
C PHE A 479 -18.58 -6.90 -11.38
N ALA A 480 -18.79 -5.59 -11.22
CA ALA A 480 -19.50 -5.02 -10.06
C ALA A 480 -20.97 -5.48 -9.99
N HIS A 481 -21.67 -5.53 -11.13
CA HIS A 481 -23.07 -5.98 -11.22
C HIS A 481 -23.28 -7.44 -10.84
N ILE A 482 -22.25 -8.29 -10.99
CA ILE A 482 -22.34 -9.69 -10.58
C ILE A 482 -21.87 -9.85 -9.13
N THR A 483 -20.87 -9.08 -8.70
CA THR A 483 -20.24 -9.25 -7.39
C THR A 483 -21.07 -8.63 -6.27
N ILE A 484 -21.56 -7.40 -6.46
CA ILE A 484 -22.27 -6.65 -5.41
C ILE A 484 -23.56 -7.36 -4.97
N PRO A 485 -24.41 -7.90 -5.87
CA PRO A 485 -25.59 -8.64 -5.45
C PRO A 485 -25.29 -9.91 -4.63
N SER A 486 -24.11 -10.52 -4.81
CA SER A 486 -23.68 -11.71 -4.07
C SER A 486 -23.20 -11.44 -2.63
N ILE A 487 -23.24 -10.18 -2.21
CA ILE A 487 -22.89 -9.76 -0.85
C ILE A 487 -24.07 -9.94 0.09
N GLU A 488 -23.85 -10.60 1.22
CA GLU A 488 -24.89 -10.88 2.22
C GLU A 488 -25.15 -9.67 3.14
N ALA A 489 -24.11 -8.89 3.45
CA ALA A 489 -24.21 -7.71 4.31
C ALA A 489 -24.98 -6.58 3.61
N PRO A 490 -26.22 -6.25 4.05
CA PRO A 490 -27.12 -5.43 3.25
C PRO A 490 -26.71 -3.95 3.20
N LEU A 491 -26.09 -3.42 4.25
CA LEU A 491 -25.71 -2.01 4.33
C LEU A 491 -24.53 -1.69 3.41
N GLU A 492 -23.47 -2.51 3.48
CA GLU A 492 -22.29 -2.40 2.64
C GLU A 492 -22.62 -2.70 1.18
N LYS A 493 -23.52 -3.66 0.93
CA LYS A 493 -24.08 -3.92 -0.40
C LYS A 493 -24.78 -2.68 -0.95
N LEU A 494 -25.65 -2.05 -0.17
CA LEU A 494 -26.33 -0.82 -0.58
C LEU A 494 -25.33 0.31 -0.89
N GLN A 495 -24.34 0.53 -0.03
CA GLN A 495 -23.30 1.54 -0.24
C GLN A 495 -22.51 1.29 -1.53
N LEU A 496 -22.14 0.03 -1.80
CA LEU A 496 -21.45 -0.35 -3.03
C LEU A 496 -22.34 -0.21 -4.28
N MET A 497 -23.64 -0.50 -4.17
CA MET A 497 -24.60 -0.29 -5.27
C MET A 497 -24.68 1.19 -5.65
N VAL A 498 -24.82 2.09 -4.66
CA VAL A 498 -24.86 3.54 -4.89
C VAL A 498 -23.54 4.06 -5.45
N ALA A 499 -22.41 3.59 -4.94
CA ALA A 499 -21.09 3.94 -5.48
C ALA A 499 -20.92 3.46 -6.94
N ALA A 500 -21.36 2.25 -7.25
CA ALA A 500 -21.34 1.70 -8.60
C ALA A 500 -22.27 2.47 -9.56
N ALA A 501 -23.45 2.89 -9.09
CA ALA A 501 -24.38 3.71 -9.85
C ALA A 501 -23.77 5.08 -10.19
N ASN A 502 -23.08 5.70 -9.22
CA ASN A 502 -22.37 6.96 -9.46
C ASN A 502 -21.25 6.81 -10.52
N VAL A 503 -20.45 5.74 -10.43
CA VAL A 503 -19.42 5.45 -11.44
C VAL A 503 -20.05 5.19 -12.81
N ALA A 504 -21.14 4.42 -12.87
CA ALA A 504 -21.88 4.16 -14.10
C ALA A 504 -22.44 5.45 -14.72
N LEU A 505 -22.95 6.37 -13.90
CA LEU A 505 -23.43 7.68 -14.33
C LEU A 505 -22.30 8.51 -14.94
N VAL A 506 -21.21 8.72 -14.21
CA VAL A 506 -20.07 9.55 -14.68
C VAL A 506 -19.40 8.95 -15.93
N THR A 507 -19.43 7.62 -16.07
CA THR A 507 -18.82 6.92 -17.22
C THR A 507 -19.76 6.74 -18.42
N ASN A 508 -20.96 7.35 -18.39
CA ASN A 508 -21.98 7.25 -19.43
C ASN A 508 -22.43 5.81 -19.73
N CYS A 509 -22.65 5.02 -18.67
CA CYS A 509 -23.20 3.67 -18.71
C CYS A 509 -24.61 3.67 -18.10
N ILE A 510 -25.55 4.35 -18.78
CA ILE A 510 -26.90 4.64 -18.27
C ILE A 510 -27.72 3.38 -17.95
N PRO A 511 -27.74 2.30 -18.77
CA PRO A 511 -28.50 1.09 -18.43
C PRO A 511 -28.03 0.41 -17.14
N GLN A 512 -26.71 0.40 -16.91
CA GLN A 512 -26.09 -0.12 -15.70
C GLN A 512 -26.45 0.74 -14.49
N MET A 513 -26.42 2.07 -14.64
CA MET A 513 -26.85 3.00 -13.61
C MET A 513 -28.32 2.79 -13.24
N ASP A 514 -29.22 2.70 -14.22
CA ASP A 514 -30.66 2.46 -14.02
C ASP A 514 -30.91 1.18 -13.20
N ALA A 515 -30.29 0.07 -13.60
CA ALA A 515 -30.41 -1.20 -12.88
C ALA A 515 -29.93 -1.12 -11.42
N LEU A 516 -28.78 -0.48 -11.19
CA LEU A 516 -28.21 -0.33 -9.85
C LEU A 516 -29.04 0.59 -8.96
N VAL A 517 -29.56 1.70 -9.50
CA VAL A 517 -30.43 2.64 -8.76
C VAL A 517 -31.75 1.96 -8.38
N LYS A 518 -32.40 1.24 -9.32
CA LYS A 518 -33.63 0.47 -9.02
C LYS A 518 -33.37 -0.55 -7.92
N ALA A 519 -32.29 -1.32 -8.03
CA ALA A 519 -31.94 -2.33 -7.04
C ALA A 519 -31.60 -1.72 -5.67
N ALA A 520 -30.92 -0.56 -5.64
CA ALA A 520 -30.61 0.16 -4.41
C ALA A 520 -31.88 0.68 -3.71
N ILE A 521 -32.84 1.24 -4.46
CA ILE A 521 -34.12 1.72 -3.89
C ILE A 521 -34.94 0.56 -3.32
N VAL A 522 -34.98 -0.58 -4.02
CA VAL A 522 -35.68 -1.79 -3.54
C VAL A 522 -35.01 -2.31 -2.26
N LEU A 523 -33.68 -2.48 -2.28
CA LEU A 523 -32.95 -2.95 -1.10
C LEU A 523 -33.14 -2.02 0.10
N LEU A 524 -33.15 -0.70 -0.12
CA LEU A 524 -33.39 0.31 0.91
C LEU A 524 -34.79 0.20 1.52
N ALA A 525 -35.82 -0.11 0.71
CA ALA A 525 -37.18 -0.32 1.20
C ALA A 525 -37.31 -1.59 2.05
N ASP A 526 -36.50 -2.61 1.76
CA ASP A 526 -36.53 -3.94 2.39
C ASP A 526 -35.54 -4.11 3.56
N LEU A 527 -34.79 -3.05 3.94
CA LEU A 527 -33.84 -3.12 5.06
C LEU A 527 -34.54 -3.44 6.39
N ASP A 528 -34.08 -4.50 7.06
CA ASP A 528 -34.54 -4.85 8.41
C ASP A 528 -33.76 -4.06 9.48
N PRO A 529 -34.47 -3.34 10.38
CA PRO A 529 -33.89 -2.72 11.56
C PRO A 529 -32.90 -3.60 12.35
N ASN A 530 -33.18 -4.88 12.52
CA ASN A 530 -32.40 -5.75 13.40
C ASN A 530 -31.01 -6.07 12.83
N THR A 531 -30.86 -6.08 11.50
CA THR A 531 -29.58 -6.34 10.84
C THR A 531 -28.57 -5.23 11.11
N ILE A 532 -29.02 -3.99 11.32
CA ILE A 532 -28.16 -2.81 11.55
C ILE A 532 -27.47 -2.85 12.92
N ARG A 533 -28.10 -3.45 13.94
CA ARG A 533 -27.56 -3.51 15.32
C ARG A 533 -26.42 -4.53 15.50
N VAL A 534 -26.36 -5.57 14.68
CA VAL A 534 -25.37 -6.66 14.82
C VAL A 534 -23.98 -6.23 14.33
N PHE A 535 -23.89 -5.35 13.33
CA PHE A 535 -22.61 -4.90 12.75
C PHE A 535 -21.85 -3.86 13.58
N GLU A 536 -22.45 -3.30 14.63
CA GLU A 536 -21.76 -2.38 15.55
C GLU A 536 -20.67 -3.09 16.38
N GLY A 537 -20.67 -4.43 16.44
CA GLY A 537 -19.70 -5.23 17.20
C GLY A 537 -18.40 -5.62 16.48
N ASP A 538 -18.38 -5.67 15.14
CA ASP A 538 -17.32 -6.38 14.37
C ASP A 538 -16.67 -5.57 13.22
N SER A 539 -16.88 -4.26 13.15
CA SER A 539 -16.39 -3.45 12.02
C SER A 539 -14.87 -3.18 12.07
N ILE A 540 -14.07 -4.07 11.46
CA ILE A 540 -12.60 -3.99 11.35
C ILE A 540 -12.13 -3.10 10.16
N LEU A 541 -13.05 -2.54 9.36
CA LEU A 541 -12.70 -1.66 8.24
C LEU A 541 -12.96 -0.19 8.58
N HIS A 542 -12.07 0.38 9.40
CA HIS A 542 -11.84 1.82 9.36
C HIS A 542 -11.23 2.20 8.00
N THR A 543 -12.08 2.46 7.00
CA THR A 543 -11.72 3.44 5.98
C THR A 543 -11.71 4.80 6.65
N SER A 544 -10.53 5.12 7.18
CA SER A 544 -10.09 6.46 7.54
C SER A 544 -10.05 7.32 6.27
N ASN A 545 -11.20 7.91 6.00
CA ASN A 545 -11.40 9.24 5.43
C ASN A 545 -12.90 9.31 5.20
N SER A 546 -13.58 10.07 6.06
CA SER A 546 -14.88 10.62 5.71
C SER A 546 -14.70 11.26 4.34
N PHE A 547 -15.22 10.62 3.29
CA PHE A 547 -15.28 11.24 1.97
C PHE A 547 -16.03 12.55 2.19
N GLY A 548 -15.31 13.66 1.99
CA GLY A 548 -15.68 15.02 2.32
C GLY A 548 -16.85 15.54 1.50
N ALA A 549 -18.01 14.92 1.68
CA ALA A 549 -19.31 15.35 1.19
C ALA A 549 -20.31 15.49 2.36
N VAL A 550 -19.82 15.70 3.59
CA VAL A 550 -20.61 16.21 4.73
C VAL A 550 -20.85 17.73 4.57
N GLY A 551 -20.97 18.19 3.32
CA GLY A 551 -20.87 19.60 2.96
C GLY A 551 -22.17 20.40 3.03
N LEU A 552 -23.28 19.85 3.56
CA LEU A 552 -24.55 20.57 3.51
C LEU A 552 -25.44 20.49 4.76
N PHE A 553 -25.23 19.51 5.65
CA PHE A 553 -26.02 19.38 6.87
C PHE A 553 -25.06 19.28 8.07
N GLY A 554 -25.23 20.18 9.03
CA GLY A 554 -24.25 20.53 10.06
C GLY A 554 -23.69 19.36 10.89
N ALA A 555 -22.50 19.59 11.45
CA ALA A 555 -21.66 18.63 12.16
C ALA A 555 -22.18 18.13 13.53
N VAL A 556 -23.43 18.38 13.93
CA VAL A 556 -23.92 18.02 15.28
C VAL A 556 -25.09 17.04 15.30
N GLY A 557 -26.01 17.08 14.34
CA GLY A 557 -27.05 16.05 14.24
C GLY A 557 -26.53 14.66 13.83
N VAL A 558 -25.43 14.58 13.08
CA VAL A 558 -24.85 13.29 12.67
C VAL A 558 -24.04 12.64 13.80
N ASN A 559 -23.42 13.42 14.68
CA ASN A 559 -22.54 12.91 15.73
C ASN A 559 -23.27 12.30 16.94
N ARG A 560 -24.61 12.44 17.05
CA ARG A 560 -25.43 11.86 18.13
C ARG A 560 -26.51 10.89 17.67
N MET A 561 -26.68 10.68 16.35
CA MET A 561 -27.53 9.63 15.82
C MET A 561 -26.91 8.27 16.14
N SER A 562 -27.70 7.19 16.24
CA SER A 562 -27.10 5.86 16.21
C SER A 562 -26.21 5.70 14.97
N ASN A 563 -25.04 5.07 15.14
CA ASN A 563 -24.06 4.93 14.05
C ASN A 563 -24.70 4.30 12.80
N GLY A 564 -25.63 3.36 12.98
CA GLY A 564 -26.41 2.76 11.91
C GLY A 564 -27.33 3.73 11.14
N ASN A 565 -28.17 4.51 11.82
CA ASN A 565 -29.09 5.46 11.16
C ASN A 565 -28.33 6.59 10.44
N GLY A 566 -27.21 7.04 11.01
CA GLY A 566 -26.33 8.02 10.38
C GLY A 566 -25.73 7.49 9.06
N GLN A 567 -25.28 6.24 9.04
CA GLN A 567 -24.74 5.61 7.82
C GLN A 567 -25.80 5.48 6.72
N ILE A 568 -27.03 5.09 7.06
CA ILE A 568 -28.12 4.99 6.08
C ILE A 568 -28.46 6.36 5.49
N LEU A 569 -28.56 7.39 6.33
CA LEU A 569 -28.77 8.77 5.85
C LEU A 569 -27.66 9.23 4.91
N GLN A 570 -26.41 8.86 5.19
CA GLN A 570 -25.29 9.17 4.30
C GLN A 570 -25.43 8.46 2.94
N ILE A 571 -25.85 7.20 2.93
CA ILE A 571 -26.09 6.44 1.69
C ILE A 571 -27.26 7.05 0.91
N ILE A 572 -28.35 7.45 1.59
CA ILE A 572 -29.48 8.16 0.96
C ILE A 572 -29.01 9.48 0.34
N ALA A 573 -28.19 10.26 1.05
CA ALA A 573 -27.64 11.50 0.52
C ALA A 573 -26.77 11.27 -0.73
N GLN A 574 -25.95 10.21 -0.73
CA GLN A 574 -25.18 9.81 -1.91
C GLN A 574 -26.09 9.40 -3.07
N LEU A 575 -27.15 8.63 -2.81
CA LEU A 575 -28.11 8.26 -3.84
C LEU A 575 -28.84 9.49 -4.39
N MET A 576 -29.28 10.41 -3.53
CA MET A 576 -29.88 11.69 -3.96
C MET A 576 -28.93 12.49 -4.85
N SER A 577 -27.62 12.51 -4.54
CA SER A 577 -26.63 13.19 -5.39
C SER A 577 -26.49 12.58 -6.79
N VAL A 578 -26.65 11.25 -6.90
CA VAL A 578 -26.71 10.56 -8.21
C VAL A 578 -28.01 10.91 -8.93
N LEU A 579 -29.14 10.92 -8.21
CA LEU A 579 -30.46 11.20 -8.79
C LEU A 579 -30.63 12.63 -9.33
N VAL A 580 -29.87 13.61 -8.82
CA VAL A 580 -29.89 14.98 -9.36
C VAL A 580 -29.55 14.98 -10.85
N TYR A 581 -28.59 14.16 -11.27
CA TYR A 581 -28.10 14.12 -12.65
C TYR A 581 -28.56 12.88 -13.44
N ALA A 582 -29.12 11.87 -12.76
CA ALA A 582 -29.54 10.63 -13.41
C ALA A 582 -30.71 10.88 -14.38
N PRO A 583 -30.60 10.50 -15.66
CA PRO A 583 -31.72 10.52 -16.57
C PRO A 583 -32.76 9.46 -16.17
N SER A 584 -34.04 9.81 -16.21
CA SER A 584 -35.09 8.81 -16.20
C SER A 584 -35.16 8.12 -17.57
N LEU A 585 -34.96 6.80 -17.61
CA LEU A 585 -35.17 6.00 -18.83
C LEU A 585 -36.65 5.65 -19.08
N ASN A 586 -37.53 6.01 -18.15
CA ASN A 586 -38.97 5.88 -18.38
C ASN A 586 -39.43 7.15 -19.10
N ASP A 587 -39.73 7.01 -20.39
CA ASP A 587 -40.16 8.11 -21.27
C ASP A 587 -41.37 8.88 -20.71
N GLU A 588 -42.17 8.24 -19.85
CA GLU A 588 -43.40 8.79 -19.26
C GLU A 588 -43.25 9.50 -17.91
N ASP A 589 -42.14 9.29 -17.16
CA ASP A 589 -42.01 9.84 -15.80
C ASP A 589 -40.58 10.24 -15.42
N ALA A 590 -40.29 11.54 -15.52
CA ALA A 590 -39.03 12.15 -15.08
C ALA A 590 -38.76 12.00 -13.57
N PHE A 591 -39.81 11.79 -12.76
CA PHE A 591 -39.74 11.68 -11.31
C PHE A 591 -39.74 10.22 -10.82
N TYR A 592 -39.64 9.24 -11.72
CA TYR A 592 -39.76 7.82 -11.39
C TYR A 592 -38.87 7.41 -10.20
N PHE A 593 -37.57 7.69 -10.27
CA PHE A 593 -36.62 7.35 -9.20
C PHE A 593 -36.86 8.12 -7.92
N VAL A 594 -37.12 9.43 -8.02
CA VAL A 594 -37.31 10.30 -6.84
C VAL A 594 -38.60 9.92 -6.10
N SER A 595 -39.66 9.60 -6.84
CA SER A 595 -40.94 9.13 -6.29
C SER A 595 -40.79 7.76 -5.64
N ALA A 596 -40.07 6.84 -6.30
CA ALA A 596 -39.79 5.52 -5.74
C ALA A 596 -38.94 5.61 -4.46
N LEU A 597 -37.90 6.45 -4.45
CA LEU A 597 -37.03 6.66 -3.28
C LEU A 597 -37.81 7.30 -2.12
N ARG A 598 -38.62 8.33 -2.40
CA ARG A 598 -39.48 8.97 -1.40
C ARG A 598 -40.39 7.94 -0.74
N LYS A 599 -41.07 7.11 -1.53
CA LYS A 599 -41.95 6.04 -1.04
C LYS A 599 -41.19 4.98 -0.26
N ALA A 600 -40.02 4.56 -0.75
CA ALA A 600 -39.17 3.60 -0.07
C ALA A 600 -38.80 4.09 1.35
N VAL A 601 -38.30 5.32 1.47
CA VAL A 601 -37.74 5.83 2.72
C VAL A 601 -38.79 6.34 3.72
N LEU A 602 -39.83 7.01 3.25
CA LEU A 602 -40.81 7.67 4.13
C LEU A 602 -42.03 6.79 4.46
N GLU A 603 -42.37 5.82 3.61
CA GLU A 603 -43.58 4.99 3.79
C GLU A 603 -43.26 3.52 4.11
N ARG A 604 -42.21 2.94 3.49
CA ARG A 604 -41.94 1.49 3.59
C ARG A 604 -40.86 1.13 4.60
N MET A 605 -39.78 1.91 4.62
CA MET A 605 -38.62 1.62 5.45
C MET A 605 -38.97 1.71 6.94
N LYS A 606 -38.62 0.65 7.67
CA LYS A 606 -38.73 0.62 9.13
C LYS A 606 -37.40 1.09 9.72
N TRP A 607 -37.39 2.28 10.29
CA TRP A 607 -36.22 2.80 11.00
C TRP A 607 -36.03 2.08 12.33
N THR A 608 -34.78 1.75 12.70
CA THR A 608 -34.45 1.21 14.03
C THR A 608 -34.79 2.25 15.10
N PRO A 609 -35.73 1.98 16.02
CA PRO A 609 -36.05 2.95 17.03
C PRO A 609 -35.04 2.88 18.18
N ILE A 610 -34.39 4.00 18.50
CA ILE A 610 -33.95 4.31 19.88
C ILE A 610 -34.96 5.29 20.51
N SER A 611 -35.51 6.24 19.73
CA SER A 611 -36.56 7.16 20.19
C SER A 611 -37.48 7.64 19.05
N ARG A 612 -38.70 8.10 19.39
CA ARG A 612 -39.62 8.76 18.42
C ARG A 612 -39.02 10.04 17.82
N LEU A 613 -38.23 10.78 18.61
CA LEU A 613 -37.52 11.98 18.18
C LEU A 613 -36.53 11.68 17.05
N GLU A 614 -35.73 10.61 17.18
CA GLU A 614 -34.74 10.22 16.15
C GLU A 614 -35.42 9.90 14.81
N ILE A 615 -36.54 9.19 14.83
CA ILE A 615 -37.33 8.89 13.62
C ILE A 615 -37.83 10.18 12.96
N GLY A 616 -38.39 11.11 13.75
CA GLY A 616 -38.85 12.39 13.21
C GLY A 616 -37.72 13.23 12.64
N VAL A 617 -36.55 13.27 13.31
CA VAL A 617 -35.36 13.95 12.79
C VAL A 617 -34.92 13.36 11.46
N VAL A 618 -34.81 12.03 11.37
CA VAL A 618 -34.44 11.33 10.14
C VAL A 618 -35.41 11.63 8.99
N ARG A 619 -36.73 11.60 9.25
CA ARG A 619 -37.76 11.95 8.27
C ARG A 619 -37.57 13.36 7.73
N VAL A 620 -37.40 14.35 8.62
CA VAL A 620 -37.17 15.74 8.21
C VAL A 620 -35.88 15.87 7.40
N ARG A 621 -34.79 15.19 7.77
CA ARG A 621 -33.54 15.20 6.99
C ARG A 621 -33.73 14.71 5.56
N VAL A 622 -34.47 13.62 5.36
CA VAL A 622 -34.79 13.09 4.02
C VAL A 622 -35.64 14.09 3.24
N LEU A 623 -36.64 14.72 3.89
CA LEU A 623 -37.44 15.77 3.26
C LEU A 623 -36.59 16.97 2.84
N LEU A 624 -35.62 17.40 3.65
CA LEU A 624 -34.68 18.46 3.29
C LEU A 624 -33.82 18.09 2.08
N MET A 625 -33.37 16.83 1.96
CA MET A 625 -32.68 16.35 0.76
C MET A 625 -33.57 16.40 -0.49
N LEU A 626 -34.87 16.09 -0.36
CA LEU A 626 -35.84 16.22 -1.45
C LEU A 626 -36.07 17.70 -1.83
N VAL A 627 -36.21 18.60 -0.85
CA VAL A 627 -36.30 20.05 -1.09
C VAL A 627 -35.09 20.52 -1.89
N GLN A 628 -33.88 20.04 -1.55
CA GLN A 628 -32.66 20.38 -2.28
C GLN A 628 -32.71 19.92 -3.74
N LEU A 629 -33.10 18.66 -3.96
CA LEU A 629 -33.19 18.08 -5.29
C LEU A 629 -34.18 18.87 -6.16
N TYR A 630 -35.38 19.15 -5.65
CA TYR A 630 -36.38 19.93 -6.39
C TYR A 630 -35.93 21.37 -6.60
N ALA A 631 -35.21 21.98 -5.65
CA ALA A 631 -34.65 23.31 -5.83
C ALA A 631 -33.60 23.36 -6.94
N LEU A 632 -32.78 22.31 -7.10
CA LEU A 632 -31.82 22.19 -8.18
C LEU A 632 -32.51 21.98 -9.53
N TRP A 633 -33.52 21.10 -9.60
CA TRP A 633 -34.31 20.88 -10.82
C TRP A 633 -35.18 22.09 -11.20
N GLY A 634 -35.47 22.99 -10.27
CA GLY A 634 -36.14 24.26 -10.55
C GLY A 634 -35.24 25.31 -11.23
N GLN A 635 -33.92 25.07 -11.34
CA GLN A 635 -33.00 25.99 -12.01
C GLN A 635 -33.06 25.83 -13.53
N ARG A 636 -32.61 26.85 -14.29
CA ARG A 636 -32.51 26.77 -15.77
C ARG A 636 -31.60 25.65 -16.26
N SER A 637 -30.58 25.34 -15.49
CA SER A 637 -29.57 24.33 -15.80
C SER A 637 -28.89 23.92 -14.50
N LEU A 638 -28.56 22.64 -14.37
CA LEU A 638 -27.86 22.15 -13.20
C LEU A 638 -26.44 22.72 -13.07
N PRO A 639 -25.90 22.86 -11.84
CA PRO A 639 -24.53 23.28 -11.60
C PRO A 639 -23.51 22.25 -12.12
N GLY A 640 -22.98 22.48 -13.32
CA GLY A 640 -22.07 21.56 -13.99
C GLY A 640 -22.81 20.55 -14.88
N ARG A 641 -22.08 19.98 -15.85
CA ARG A 641 -22.60 18.95 -16.76
C ARG A 641 -21.71 17.72 -16.71
N LEU A 642 -22.34 16.55 -16.82
CA LEU A 642 -21.63 15.28 -16.97
C LEU A 642 -21.42 15.02 -18.46
N ASP A 643 -20.17 14.78 -18.87
CA ASP A 643 -19.83 14.60 -20.27
C ASP A 643 -20.53 13.36 -20.86
N GLY A 644 -21.41 13.60 -21.84
CA GLY A 644 -22.13 12.56 -22.57
C GLY A 644 -23.37 12.01 -21.88
N VAL A 645 -23.81 12.61 -20.76
CA VAL A 645 -25.08 12.27 -20.09
C VAL A 645 -26.02 13.47 -20.17
N ASP A 646 -27.18 13.25 -20.79
CA ASP A 646 -28.26 14.23 -20.79
C ASP A 646 -29.10 14.04 -19.53
N SER A 647 -28.87 14.89 -18.52
CA SER A 647 -29.65 14.89 -17.27
C SER A 647 -31.09 15.39 -17.49
N ASN A 648 -31.95 15.21 -16.49
CA ASN A 648 -33.36 15.59 -16.59
C ASN A 648 -33.60 17.08 -16.91
N ASP A 649 -32.67 17.98 -16.52
CA ASP A 649 -32.72 19.39 -16.89
C ASP A 649 -32.44 19.65 -18.37
N VAL A 650 -31.86 18.70 -19.10
CA VAL A 650 -31.67 18.73 -20.56
C VAL A 650 -32.80 17.98 -21.26
N LEU A 651 -33.17 16.80 -20.75
CA LEU A 651 -34.22 15.96 -21.34
C LEU A 651 -35.62 16.57 -21.23
N TYR A 652 -35.94 17.15 -20.08
CA TYR A 652 -37.24 17.77 -19.77
C TYR A 652 -37.11 19.29 -19.54
N GLY A 653 -35.91 19.84 -19.75
CA GLY A 653 -35.65 21.28 -19.60
C GLY A 653 -36.49 22.13 -20.53
N GLY A 654 -37.17 23.13 -19.96
CA GLY A 654 -38.04 24.03 -20.72
C GLY A 654 -39.46 23.50 -20.93
N ASP A 655 -39.75 22.26 -20.53
CA ASP A 655 -41.12 21.75 -20.53
C ASP A 655 -41.95 22.36 -19.39
N GLY A 656 -43.09 22.96 -19.74
CA GLY A 656 -43.99 23.64 -18.80
C GLY A 656 -44.55 22.70 -17.71
N PRO A 657 -45.11 21.53 -18.09
CA PRO A 657 -45.54 20.48 -17.18
C PRO A 657 -44.45 20.03 -16.20
N PHE A 658 -43.24 19.72 -16.67
CA PHE A 658 -42.13 19.33 -15.80
C PHE A 658 -41.82 20.41 -14.76
N THR A 659 -41.65 21.67 -15.20
CA THR A 659 -41.35 22.80 -14.32
C THR A 659 -42.47 23.05 -13.29
N HIS A 660 -43.73 22.91 -13.70
CA HIS A 660 -44.88 23.03 -12.82
C HIS A 660 -44.92 21.93 -11.76
N GLU A 661 -44.62 20.68 -12.16
CA GLU A 661 -44.58 19.54 -11.26
C GLU A 661 -43.42 19.67 -10.24
N VAL A 662 -42.22 20.10 -10.68
CA VAL A 662 -41.10 20.40 -9.78
C VAL A 662 -41.52 21.44 -8.73
N GLN A 663 -42.14 22.55 -9.16
CA GLN A 663 -42.59 23.60 -8.25
C GLN A 663 -43.65 23.10 -7.26
N THR A 664 -44.59 22.29 -7.74
CA THR A 664 -45.66 21.71 -6.91
C THR A 664 -45.09 20.79 -5.83
N ARG A 665 -44.17 19.88 -6.22
CA ARG A 665 -43.48 18.98 -5.30
C ARG A 665 -42.58 19.72 -4.32
N PHE A 666 -41.87 20.75 -4.77
CA PHE A 666 -41.08 21.61 -3.90
C PHE A 666 -41.97 22.25 -2.82
N SER A 667 -43.04 22.94 -3.22
CA SER A 667 -43.95 23.61 -2.28
C SER A 667 -44.59 22.63 -1.29
N SER A 668 -45.08 21.48 -1.78
CA SER A 668 -45.67 20.45 -0.92
C SER A 668 -44.66 19.87 0.07
N THR A 669 -43.41 19.63 -0.36
CA THR A 669 -42.35 19.10 0.52
C THR A 669 -41.94 20.14 1.57
N VAL A 670 -41.90 21.43 1.23
CA VAL A 670 -41.62 22.51 2.20
C VAL A 670 -42.71 22.60 3.28
N GLU A 671 -43.98 22.49 2.89
CA GLU A 671 -45.10 22.43 3.84
C GLU A 671 -45.05 21.18 4.73
N GLU A 672 -44.61 20.04 4.18
CA GLU A 672 -44.38 18.82 4.95
C GLU A 672 -43.21 18.96 5.95
N VAL A 673 -42.09 19.58 5.55
CA VAL A 673 -40.96 19.89 6.45
C VAL A 673 -41.43 20.73 7.63
N ALA A 674 -42.19 21.79 7.38
CA ALA A 674 -42.70 22.66 8.45
C ALA A 674 -43.61 21.88 9.42
N ARG A 675 -44.55 21.09 8.89
CA ARG A 675 -45.45 20.26 9.69
C ARG A 675 -44.72 19.21 10.53
N GLU A 676 -43.74 18.52 9.95
CA GLU A 676 -42.96 17.49 10.68
C GLU A 676 -42.07 18.12 11.76
N ILE A 677 -41.46 19.29 11.52
CA ILE A 677 -40.71 20.02 12.55
C ILE A 677 -41.64 20.46 13.71
N GLU A 678 -42.84 20.95 13.41
CA GLU A 678 -43.82 21.31 14.44
C GLU A 678 -44.29 20.09 15.23
N ALA A 679 -44.61 18.98 14.55
CA ALA A 679 -45.04 17.73 15.15
C ALA A 679 -44.00 17.11 16.12
N LEU A 680 -42.70 17.36 15.90
CA LEU A 680 -41.66 16.97 16.88
C LEU A 680 -41.93 17.55 18.28
N GLY A 681 -42.52 18.76 18.35
CA GLY A 681 -42.87 19.43 19.62
C GLY A 681 -44.04 18.80 20.36
N GLU A 682 -44.89 18.05 19.67
CA GLU A 682 -46.07 17.38 20.22
C GLU A 682 -45.72 16.01 20.83
N LEU A 683 -44.50 15.50 20.65
CA LEU A 683 -44.02 14.21 21.16
C LEU A 683 -43.84 14.15 22.70
N ASN A 684 -44.36 15.13 23.45
CA ASN A 684 -43.98 15.42 24.84
C ASN A 684 -44.83 14.71 25.92
N ASP A 685 -45.51 13.60 25.59
CA ASP A 685 -46.51 12.94 26.45
C ASP A 685 -45.94 11.87 27.42
N GLY A 686 -44.80 12.11 28.08
CA GLY A 686 -44.23 11.13 29.04
C GLY A 686 -43.40 11.73 30.17
N ASN A 687 -43.36 11.03 31.32
CA ASN A 687 -42.89 11.47 32.65
C ASN A 687 -41.45 12.05 32.80
N ASP A 688 -40.60 12.07 31.78
CA ASP A 688 -39.22 12.63 31.84
C ASP A 688 -39.15 14.04 31.21
N ARG A 689 -39.78 15.01 31.88
CA ARG A 689 -40.22 16.28 31.28
C ARG A 689 -39.14 17.29 30.88
N ALA A 690 -37.99 17.39 31.55
CA ALA A 690 -37.09 18.52 31.33
C ALA A 690 -36.03 18.26 30.24
N GLU A 691 -35.28 17.17 30.35
CA GLU A 691 -34.19 16.85 29.42
C GLU A 691 -34.69 16.49 28.02
N ASN A 692 -35.80 15.73 27.92
CA ASN A 692 -36.37 15.35 26.64
C ASN A 692 -36.95 16.57 25.89
N THR A 693 -37.61 17.49 26.61
CA THR A 693 -38.11 18.75 26.04
C THR A 693 -36.98 19.60 25.47
N GLN A 694 -35.86 19.73 26.19
CA GLN A 694 -34.70 20.49 25.70
C GLN A 694 -34.09 19.87 24.43
N ARG A 695 -34.02 18.53 24.34
CA ARG A 695 -33.54 17.82 23.15
C ARG A 695 -34.47 17.98 21.95
N VAL A 696 -35.78 17.97 22.16
CA VAL A 696 -36.78 18.23 21.10
C VAL A 696 -36.65 19.65 20.57
N VAL A 697 -36.63 20.66 21.45
CA VAL A 697 -36.48 22.08 21.06
C VAL A 697 -35.16 22.29 20.33
N ALA A 698 -34.10 21.66 20.80
CA ALA A 698 -32.80 21.67 20.13
C ALA A 698 -32.86 21.15 18.69
N ALA A 699 -33.48 19.98 18.48
CA ALA A 699 -33.64 19.38 17.16
C ALA A 699 -34.51 20.25 16.23
N GLN A 700 -35.59 20.86 16.74
CA GLN A 700 -36.43 21.79 15.97
C GLN A 700 -35.63 23.00 15.47
N ILE A 701 -34.80 23.60 16.33
CA ILE A 701 -33.95 24.73 15.94
C ILE A 701 -32.94 24.30 14.87
N GLU A 702 -32.24 23.18 15.08
CA GLU A 702 -31.24 22.67 14.15
C GLU A 702 -31.84 22.40 12.76
N LEU A 703 -32.93 21.63 12.69
CA LEU A 703 -33.59 21.28 11.43
C LEU A 703 -34.14 22.52 10.71
N MET A 704 -34.66 23.50 11.45
CA MET A 704 -35.12 24.76 10.87
C MET A 704 -33.96 25.60 10.33
N LEU A 705 -32.82 25.64 11.02
CA LEU A 705 -31.63 26.35 10.54
C LEU A 705 -31.03 25.67 9.30
N ASP A 706 -31.04 24.34 9.26
CA ASP A 706 -30.64 23.58 8.08
C ASP A 706 -31.55 23.82 6.88
N PHE A 707 -32.86 23.92 7.11
CA PHE A 707 -33.82 24.36 6.08
C PHE A 707 -33.49 25.77 5.57
N VAL A 708 -33.21 26.72 6.45
CA VAL A 708 -32.81 28.08 6.06
C VAL A 708 -31.51 28.03 5.24
N ASN A 709 -30.54 27.21 5.64
CA ASN A 709 -29.26 27.08 4.94
C ASN A 709 -29.44 26.55 3.51
N LEU A 710 -30.39 25.66 3.33
CA LEU A 710 -30.74 25.11 2.04
C LEU A 710 -31.49 26.11 1.14
N VAL A 711 -32.45 26.86 1.69
CA VAL A 711 -33.32 27.75 0.90
C VAL A 711 -32.65 29.07 0.54
N VAL A 712 -31.76 29.60 1.39
CA VAL A 712 -31.13 30.92 1.20
C VAL A 712 -30.40 31.04 -0.15
N PRO A 713 -29.56 30.07 -0.58
CA PRO A 713 -28.94 30.11 -1.90
C PRO A 713 -29.93 30.08 -3.07
N VAL A 714 -31.08 29.41 -2.91
CA VAL A 714 -32.11 29.29 -3.95
C VAL A 714 -32.75 30.65 -4.27
N LEU A 715 -32.78 31.57 -3.30
CA LEU A 715 -33.30 32.93 -3.49
C LEU A 715 -32.50 33.75 -4.52
N GLU A 716 -31.25 33.40 -4.79
CA GLU A 716 -30.42 34.05 -5.83
C GLU A 716 -30.89 33.69 -7.25
N TYR A 717 -31.38 32.46 -7.45
CA TYR A 717 -31.72 31.92 -8.77
C TYR A 717 -33.18 32.20 -9.19
N ASP A 718 -34.05 32.57 -8.25
CA ASP A 718 -35.48 32.84 -8.47
C ASP A 718 -35.73 34.02 -9.44
N GLY A 719 -34.70 34.84 -9.73
CA GLY A 719 -34.73 35.89 -10.76
C GLY A 719 -34.59 35.40 -12.21
N SER A 720 -34.38 34.10 -12.43
CA SER A 720 -34.03 33.54 -13.73
C SER A 720 -35.09 32.64 -14.37
N PHE A 721 -36.36 32.63 -14.01
CA PHE A 721 -37.36 31.85 -14.80
C PHE A 721 -37.74 32.55 -16.12
N PRO A 722 -37.44 32.00 -17.32
CA PRO A 722 -38.04 32.50 -18.55
C PRO A 722 -39.50 31.99 -18.63
N ILE A 723 -40.41 32.89 -18.94
CA ILE A 723 -41.74 32.56 -19.45
C ILE A 723 -41.65 33.08 -20.88
N GLU A 724 -41.66 32.16 -21.85
CA GLU A 724 -41.98 32.52 -23.22
C GLU A 724 -43.34 33.22 -23.22
N GLU A 725 -43.37 34.39 -23.85
CA GLU A 725 -44.54 35.25 -23.95
C GLU A 725 -45.69 34.54 -24.68
N ALA A 726 -46.57 33.88 -23.94
CA ALA A 726 -47.97 33.80 -24.31
C ALA A 726 -48.69 34.99 -23.68
N ALA A 727 -48.95 36.00 -24.50
CA ALA A 727 -49.58 37.25 -24.15
C ALA A 727 -50.89 37.07 -23.35
N SER A 728 -50.87 37.30 -22.03
CA SER A 728 -51.99 37.97 -21.34
C SER A 728 -51.57 38.58 -19.99
N ARG A 729 -51.67 39.91 -19.95
CA ARG A 729 -51.99 40.83 -18.84
C ARG A 729 -51.57 40.47 -17.39
N GLN A 730 -50.66 41.33 -16.90
CA GLN A 730 -50.53 41.89 -15.54
C GLN A 730 -50.08 40.97 -14.37
N GLY A 731 -48.83 41.22 -13.92
CA GLY A 731 -48.57 41.49 -12.50
C GLY A 731 -47.99 40.38 -11.58
N ARG A 732 -47.58 39.20 -12.06
CA ARG A 732 -47.20 38.09 -11.16
C ARG A 732 -45.71 37.75 -11.01
N ARG A 733 -44.80 38.32 -11.81
CA ARG A 733 -43.37 37.91 -11.80
C ARG A 733 -42.54 38.32 -10.57
N HIS A 734 -43.01 39.24 -9.70
CA HIS A 734 -42.18 39.86 -8.64
C HIS A 734 -42.58 39.50 -7.18
N LYS A 735 -43.59 38.64 -6.98
CA LYS A 735 -44.05 38.26 -5.61
C LYS A 735 -43.20 37.15 -4.96
N LYS A 736 -42.51 36.31 -5.75
CA LYS A 736 -41.84 35.08 -5.28
C LYS A 736 -40.61 35.35 -4.40
N LEU A 737 -39.71 36.23 -4.83
CA LEU A 737 -38.52 36.60 -4.03
C LEU A 737 -38.91 37.24 -2.68
N ARG A 738 -39.94 38.10 -2.67
CA ARG A 738 -40.47 38.67 -1.43
C ARG A 738 -41.05 37.61 -0.50
N SER A 739 -41.75 36.60 -1.03
CA SER A 739 -42.26 35.49 -0.22
C SER A 739 -41.14 34.61 0.33
N GLY A 740 -40.08 34.35 -0.44
CA GLY A 740 -38.91 33.60 0.03
C GLY A 740 -38.14 34.32 1.14
N VAL A 741 -37.91 35.62 0.99
CA VAL A 741 -37.32 36.47 2.05
C VAL A 741 -38.22 36.52 3.29
N ALA A 742 -39.54 36.57 3.13
CA ALA A 742 -40.48 36.51 4.24
C ALA A 742 -40.49 35.15 4.94
N LEU A 743 -40.34 34.05 4.20
CA LEU A 743 -40.21 32.70 4.76
C LEU A 743 -38.93 32.58 5.60
N VAL A 744 -37.78 32.98 5.06
CA VAL A 744 -36.50 32.98 5.80
C VAL A 744 -36.62 33.83 7.08
N ARG A 745 -37.26 35.00 7.01
CA ARG A 745 -37.51 35.83 8.19
C ARG A 745 -38.31 35.08 9.26
N LYS A 746 -39.39 34.40 8.87
CA LYS A 746 -40.25 33.64 9.80
C LYS A 746 -39.51 32.47 10.43
N CYS A 747 -38.76 31.70 9.64
CA CYS A 747 -37.94 30.58 10.13
C CYS A 747 -36.88 31.05 11.12
N MET A 748 -36.19 32.16 10.83
CA MET A 748 -35.19 32.74 11.73
C MET A 748 -35.82 33.29 13.03
N ALA A 749 -37.01 33.90 12.95
CA ALA A 749 -37.74 34.35 14.13
C ALA A 749 -38.20 33.17 15.01
N TYR A 750 -38.72 32.11 14.39
CA TYR A 750 -39.09 30.87 15.08
C TYR A 750 -37.89 30.25 15.82
N SER A 751 -36.76 30.10 15.12
CA SER A 751 -35.54 29.54 15.73
C SER A 751 -35.01 30.43 16.86
N HIS A 752 -35.14 31.76 16.75
CA HIS A 752 -34.75 32.69 17.80
C HIS A 752 -35.61 32.56 19.06
N GLU A 753 -36.94 32.54 18.91
CA GLU A 753 -37.88 32.38 20.02
C GLU A 753 -37.63 31.07 20.77
N LYS A 754 -37.46 29.96 20.04
CA LYS A 754 -37.14 28.66 20.60
C LYS A 754 -35.76 28.65 21.28
N ALA A 755 -34.74 29.25 20.69
CA ALA A 755 -33.41 29.35 21.30
C ALA A 755 -33.42 30.20 22.60
N GLN A 756 -34.21 31.28 22.64
CA GLN A 756 -34.43 32.04 23.87
C GLN A 756 -35.11 31.20 24.95
N SER A 757 -36.13 30.42 24.60
CA SER A 757 -36.81 29.51 25.54
C SER A 757 -35.85 28.46 26.12
N LEU A 758 -34.94 27.93 25.29
CA LEU A 758 -33.91 26.98 25.69
C LEU A 758 -32.88 27.60 26.64
N LYS A 759 -32.54 28.88 26.46
CA LYS A 759 -31.61 29.64 27.32
C LYS A 759 -32.24 30.01 28.67
N GLN A 760 -33.56 30.26 28.70
CA GLN A 760 -34.30 30.65 29.91
C GLN A 760 -34.65 29.47 30.84
N ALA A 761 -34.63 28.23 30.33
CA ALA A 761 -34.84 27.04 31.14
C ALA A 761 -33.68 26.82 32.13
N LYS A 762 -33.86 27.23 33.40
CA LYS A 762 -32.86 27.05 34.47
C LYS A 762 -32.54 25.55 34.67
N PRO A 763 -31.26 25.15 34.70
CA PRO A 763 -30.89 23.76 34.98
C PRO A 763 -31.01 23.49 36.49
N LEU A 764 -31.90 22.58 36.89
CA LEU A 764 -32.04 22.17 38.29
C LEU A 764 -30.90 21.23 38.73
N GLU A 765 -30.27 20.51 37.79
CA GLU A 765 -29.04 19.72 37.97
C GLU A 765 -28.25 19.74 36.66
N THR A 766 -27.06 20.36 36.62
CA THR A 766 -26.30 20.56 35.38
C THR A 766 -25.53 19.30 34.97
N SER A 767 -26.02 18.56 33.98
CA SER A 767 -25.15 17.66 33.21
C SER A 767 -24.31 18.49 32.23
N THR A 768 -22.99 18.26 32.20
CA THR A 768 -22.05 18.96 31.29
C THR A 768 -22.49 18.89 29.83
N SER A 769 -23.20 17.82 29.44
CA SER A 769 -23.69 17.57 28.08
C SER A 769 -24.83 18.51 27.65
N GLN A 770 -25.68 18.97 28.58
CA GLN A 770 -26.78 19.90 28.29
C GLN A 770 -26.27 21.31 28.03
N VAL A 771 -25.34 21.79 28.86
CA VAL A 771 -24.72 23.12 28.69
C VAL A 771 -23.98 23.21 27.35
N GLN A 772 -23.27 22.15 26.97
CA GLN A 772 -22.59 22.05 25.68
C GLN A 772 -23.58 22.09 24.50
N MET A 773 -24.72 21.39 24.60
CA MET A 773 -25.75 21.38 23.56
C MET A 773 -26.37 22.76 23.36
N THR A 774 -26.84 23.41 24.44
CA THR A 774 -27.44 24.75 24.37
C THR A 774 -26.45 25.78 23.84
N THR A 775 -25.19 25.73 24.29
CA THR A 775 -24.12 26.62 23.80
C THR A 775 -23.88 26.43 22.31
N TRP A 776 -23.84 25.18 21.83
CA TRP A 776 -23.63 24.89 20.42
C TRP A 776 -24.78 25.41 19.55
N ILE A 777 -26.04 25.20 19.96
CA ILE A 777 -27.22 25.62 19.20
C ILE A 777 -27.30 27.14 19.07
N CYS A 778 -27.03 27.87 20.16
CA CYS A 778 -26.98 29.33 20.12
C CYS A 778 -25.87 29.80 19.16
N ARG A 779 -24.67 29.20 19.23
CA ARG A 779 -23.59 29.52 18.29
C ARG A 779 -23.95 29.18 16.84
N TYR A 780 -24.65 28.08 16.59
CA TYR A 780 -25.09 27.70 15.26
C TYR A 780 -26.11 28.72 14.72
N PHE A 781 -27.08 29.11 15.55
CA PHE A 781 -28.03 30.17 15.22
C PHE A 781 -27.33 31.48 14.87
N ASP A 782 -26.37 31.96 15.69
CA ASP A 782 -25.67 33.21 15.40
C ASP A 782 -24.78 33.11 14.16
N SER A 783 -24.10 31.98 13.96
CA SER A 783 -23.31 31.74 12.75
C SER A 783 -24.19 31.80 11.51
N MET A 784 -25.37 31.17 11.58
CA MET A 784 -26.34 31.15 10.50
C MET A 784 -26.93 32.55 10.25
N ARG A 785 -27.27 33.28 11.31
CA ARG A 785 -27.73 34.68 11.24
C ARG A 785 -26.72 35.58 10.51
N VAL A 786 -25.43 35.46 10.86
CA VAL A 786 -24.35 36.20 10.21
C VAL A 786 -24.20 35.77 8.73
N TYR A 787 -24.26 34.46 8.45
CA TYR A 787 -24.21 33.95 7.08
C TYR A 787 -25.36 34.51 6.22
N VAL A 788 -26.61 34.43 6.69
CA VAL A 788 -27.77 34.94 5.94
C VAL A 788 -27.67 36.44 5.74
N ALA A 789 -27.30 37.21 6.77
CA ALA A 789 -27.12 38.65 6.64
C ALA A 789 -26.02 39.01 5.62
N ALA A 790 -24.88 38.32 5.66
CA ALA A 790 -23.79 38.51 4.71
C ALA A 790 -24.18 38.11 3.28
N PHE A 791 -24.89 36.99 3.12
CA PHE A 791 -25.39 36.52 1.83
C PHE A 791 -26.37 37.52 1.22
N MET A 792 -27.36 37.99 1.99
CA MET A 792 -28.35 38.98 1.57
C MET A 792 -27.70 40.32 1.17
N GLN A 793 -26.71 40.79 1.93
CA GLN A 793 -25.91 41.97 1.56
C GLN A 793 -25.09 41.75 0.29
N GLY A 794 -24.55 40.53 0.11
CA GLY A 794 -23.83 40.10 -1.09
C GLY A 794 -24.71 40.07 -2.33
N MET A 795 -25.96 39.60 -2.24
CA MET A 795 -26.92 39.59 -3.36
C MET A 795 -27.21 41.00 -3.88
N SER A 796 -27.33 41.99 -2.98
CA SER A 796 -27.51 43.39 -3.35
C SER A 796 -26.31 43.95 -4.13
N LYS A 797 -25.09 43.43 -3.89
CA LYS A 797 -23.84 43.83 -4.57
C LYS A 797 -23.54 43.03 -5.85
N ARG A 798 -23.85 41.74 -5.89
CA ARG A 798 -23.56 40.81 -7.01
C ARG A 798 -24.53 40.97 -8.19
N SER A 799 -25.74 41.44 -7.94
CA SER A 799 -26.78 41.68 -8.95
C SER A 799 -26.49 42.86 -9.91
N ALA A 800 -25.25 43.34 -9.99
CA ALA A 800 -24.84 44.44 -10.88
C ALA A 800 -25.03 44.16 -12.40
N GLY A 801 -25.54 42.99 -12.80
CA GLY A 801 -25.99 42.68 -14.17
C GLY A 801 -27.51 42.44 -14.34
N LEU A 802 -28.28 42.28 -13.25
CA LEU A 802 -29.73 42.06 -13.24
C LEU A 802 -30.34 42.98 -12.17
N ARG A 803 -30.89 44.14 -12.58
CA ARG A 803 -31.47 45.12 -11.64
C ARG A 803 -32.61 44.50 -10.82
N LEU A 804 -32.35 44.21 -9.55
CA LEU A 804 -33.41 43.96 -8.56
C LEU A 804 -34.31 45.20 -8.47
N ASP A 805 -35.62 45.00 -8.38
CA ASP A 805 -36.54 46.12 -8.18
C ASP A 805 -36.35 46.77 -6.79
N ALA A 806 -36.68 48.06 -6.66
CA ALA A 806 -36.47 48.82 -5.42
C ALA A 806 -37.14 48.16 -4.20
N SER A 807 -38.24 47.45 -4.44
CA SER A 807 -39.01 46.77 -3.40
C SER A 807 -38.40 45.47 -2.88
N SER A 808 -37.72 44.71 -3.75
CA SER A 808 -37.00 43.50 -3.37
C SER A 808 -35.69 43.87 -2.70
N GLN A 809 -35.04 44.95 -3.15
CA GLN A 809 -33.91 45.54 -2.43
C GLN A 809 -34.31 45.96 -1.02
N GLN A 810 -35.46 46.63 -0.85
CA GLN A 810 -36.00 46.99 0.46
C GLN A 810 -36.32 45.76 1.33
N ALA A 811 -36.86 44.69 0.75
CA ALA A 811 -37.15 43.45 1.47
C ALA A 811 -35.88 42.72 1.95
N VAL A 812 -34.84 42.66 1.10
CA VAL A 812 -33.52 42.07 1.41
C VAL A 812 -32.82 42.89 2.50
N GLN A 813 -32.85 44.21 2.39
CA GLN A 813 -32.25 45.10 3.40
C GLN A 813 -32.99 45.05 4.74
N GLY A 814 -34.32 45.04 4.72
CA GLY A 814 -35.13 44.87 5.94
C GLY A 814 -34.97 43.51 6.61
N LEU A 815 -34.66 42.44 5.86
CA LEU A 815 -34.27 41.15 6.46
C LEU A 815 -32.90 41.24 7.14
N ALA A 816 -31.90 41.82 6.48
CA ALA A 816 -30.56 41.98 7.06
C ALA A 816 -30.57 42.81 8.35
N GLU A 817 -31.36 43.88 8.40
CA GLU A 817 -31.57 44.70 9.59
C GLU A 817 -32.28 43.92 10.70
N ALA A 818 -33.35 43.18 10.37
CA ALA A 818 -34.05 42.34 11.34
C ALA A 818 -33.12 41.26 11.95
N LEU A 819 -32.24 40.66 11.14
CA LEU A 819 -31.26 39.68 11.61
C LEU A 819 -30.20 40.28 12.51
N ASN A 820 -29.84 41.56 12.37
CA ASN A 820 -28.91 42.22 13.30
C ASN A 820 -29.50 42.36 14.71
N ASN A 821 -30.82 42.47 14.82
CA ASN A 821 -31.52 42.60 16.11
C ASN A 821 -31.75 41.27 16.83
N LEU A 822 -31.47 40.12 16.18
CA LEU A 822 -31.72 38.78 16.72
C LEU A 822 -30.48 38.12 17.35
N ALA A 823 -29.44 38.87 17.71
CA ALA A 823 -28.22 38.29 18.30
C ALA A 823 -28.49 37.60 19.65
N LEU A 824 -27.99 36.37 19.81
CA LEU A 824 -28.04 35.64 21.09
C LEU A 824 -26.68 35.80 21.79
N ALA A 825 -26.59 36.61 22.84
CA ALA A 825 -25.33 36.86 23.56
C ALA A 825 -24.69 35.60 24.16
#